data_AF-A0A177EW34-F1
#
_entry.id   AF-A0A177EW34-F1
#
_cell.length_a   1.000
_cell.length_b   1.000
_cell.length_c   1.000
_cell.angle_alpha   90.00
_cell.angle_beta   90.00
_cell.angle_gamma   90.00
#
_symmetry.space_group_name_H-M   'P 1'
#
loop_
_entity.id
_entity.type
_entity.pdbx_description
1 polymer ?
#
loop_
_entity_poly.entity_id
_entity_poly.type
_entity_poly.pdbx_seq_one_letter_code
_entity_poly.pdbx_strand_id
1 'polypeptide(L)'
;MSGMDDNEDETDLFDDDDFDNLSESALQQLEYHAILSTQRTQASKHVPLTAHRSTNLSQSKIQPLAQSNARFPCAHPAIQRYATEDDDSFELVGEEGVPTPVEYQDSYPIRRNQLSETAQRAQFRQQRYGQTHGAVPRPPVDEADDGHQRVSFEAASAHGLNHGAATRLDEMSLDTPSRQTGTAARDTSHSRVDELLREREELARELQAVRDTVSMQKGEISIIRANFEKESKVYDRQIGALKKSMEEESAKHTAALNALTEKNHNITTQFQFLKQEHNQGLQETKTLRQRLKDKQAERDADLTTTPKRGVASSLRDGFNDDDIMLMSPSKSAGRSKPPTPTAAGKRKRKPDRPSPVKPLVLRPSSTASQNEMPPPPHPLQSIEPIIPIVRKDKQAEHNLKFLQSIIEYRLTSSKEPVFEALLKFAFPSDPSKTFSGTLWEGIAQLGGKRFTADLLQLLLDMWSKSLKEQYYSPIATLREMASQIIDLDMLLIDSGIITAMIPVLKSTITINAEKRFQHSPVNHTTYGKIRQTPQSVLNPEVDGTSCLELMLTVAYAVSDDPDLIALLWRLVDHEFILMMLNAWQPISDIALMLRLLATSILPSTFGSICVDGPQSKVEHWLMSRICSLLRETPNVDEGVARYTAQDFCQLRIEAMDLLIKIGITSSPHPHDDPSHHGSLLIANDTNAIARIVRSLYDQVSAMYSLHPTTHTLYASLINKTVFLLYHLLQLHGSAIQLPEKLSVINGGVHRHRVVLTRLAFSEGFVVDKYISDETVAMATQMLEESVTPDEADELLKCFPGFNGRGAVRDEDEQMSLWLDT
;
A
#
# COMPACT_ATOMS: atom_id res chain seq x y z
N MET A 1 5.33 -26.80 57.48
CA MET A 1 6.74 -27.17 57.63
C MET A 1 7.10 -27.92 56.35
N SER A 2 7.62 -27.20 55.34
CA SER A 2 9.06 -27.10 54.99
C SER A 2 9.53 -28.38 54.27
N GLY A 3 10.00 -28.40 53.03
CA GLY A 3 10.35 -27.38 52.03
C GLY A 3 11.43 -27.94 51.09
N MET A 4 11.48 -27.44 49.84
CA MET A 4 12.64 -27.37 48.89
C MET A 4 13.22 -28.69 48.34
N ASP A 5 13.78 -28.79 47.14
CA ASP A 5 13.78 -28.03 45.86
C ASP A 5 14.57 -28.89 44.84
N ASP A 6 14.29 -28.66 43.55
CA ASP A 6 15.18 -28.65 42.37
C ASP A 6 15.79 -29.91 41.70
N ASN A 7 15.36 -30.08 40.43
CA ASN A 7 16.14 -30.09 39.18
C ASN A 7 16.68 -31.37 38.50
N GLU A 8 16.29 -31.44 37.21
CA GLU A 8 17.07 -31.80 36.01
C GLU A 8 17.47 -33.28 35.76
N ASP A 9 16.83 -33.91 34.76
CA ASP A 9 17.48 -34.32 33.49
C ASP A 9 16.54 -35.15 32.59
N GLU A 10 16.01 -34.50 31.55
CA GLU A 10 15.53 -35.14 30.32
C GLU A 10 16.69 -35.15 29.31
N THR A 11 17.34 -36.29 29.06
CA THR A 11 18.03 -36.62 27.80
C THR A 11 18.45 -38.10 27.82
N ASP A 12 17.92 -38.90 26.88
CA ASP A 12 18.51 -40.12 26.27
C ASP A 12 17.41 -41.10 25.83
N LEU A 13 16.85 -40.88 24.63
CA LEU A 13 15.91 -41.80 23.99
C LEU A 13 15.99 -41.69 22.44
N PHE A 14 17.21 -41.73 21.90
CA PHE A 14 17.47 -41.97 20.48
C PHE A 14 18.75 -42.82 20.34
N ASP A 15 18.58 -44.15 20.33
CA ASP A 15 19.59 -45.11 19.85
C ASP A 15 19.45 -45.26 18.32
N ASP A 16 20.56 -45.09 17.62
CA ASP A 16 20.69 -44.92 16.16
C ASP A 16 21.25 -46.19 15.46
N ASP A 17 20.85 -47.40 15.88
CA ASP A 17 21.52 -48.66 15.48
C ASP A 17 20.70 -49.66 14.60
N ASP A 18 19.56 -49.27 14.02
CA ASP A 18 18.68 -50.21 13.28
C ASP A 18 18.92 -50.31 11.75
N PHE A 19 19.92 -49.63 11.18
CA PHE A 19 20.19 -49.67 9.74
C PHE A 19 21.21 -50.74 9.28
N ASP A 20 21.93 -51.38 10.21
CA ASP A 20 23.00 -52.33 9.87
C ASP A 20 22.50 -53.75 9.52
N ASN A 21 21.19 -54.01 9.62
CA ASN A 21 20.60 -55.34 9.34
C ASN A 21 19.97 -55.48 7.94
N LEU A 22 20.20 -54.53 7.02
CA LEU A 22 19.72 -54.67 5.64
C LEU A 22 20.65 -55.58 4.83
N SER A 23 20.12 -56.68 4.30
CA SER A 23 20.89 -57.56 3.41
C SER A 23 21.40 -56.78 2.18
N GLU A 24 22.63 -57.05 1.71
CA GLU A 24 23.20 -56.41 0.50
C GLU A 24 22.29 -56.51 -0.74
N SER A 25 21.38 -57.48 -0.77
CA SER A 25 20.41 -57.69 -1.85
C SER A 25 19.10 -56.90 -1.73
N ALA A 26 18.87 -56.19 -0.62
CA ALA A 26 17.60 -55.50 -0.34
C ALA A 26 17.31 -54.40 -1.37
N LEU A 27 18.36 -53.70 -1.81
CA LEU A 27 18.25 -52.61 -2.80
C LEU A 27 17.93 -53.16 -4.20
N GLN A 28 18.53 -54.29 -4.58
CA GLN A 28 18.22 -55.00 -5.83
C GLN A 28 16.81 -55.60 -5.83
N GLN A 29 16.33 -56.10 -4.69
CA GLN A 29 14.97 -56.61 -4.57
C GLN A 29 13.93 -55.49 -4.71
N LEU A 30 14.23 -54.30 -4.18
CA LEU A 30 13.37 -53.13 -4.30
C LEU A 30 13.32 -52.60 -5.74
N GLU A 31 14.46 -52.57 -6.42
CA GLU A 31 14.55 -52.23 -7.84
C GLU A 31 13.78 -53.22 -8.72
N TYR A 32 13.95 -54.52 -8.47
CA TYR A 32 13.22 -55.58 -9.18
C TYR A 32 11.70 -55.46 -8.99
N HIS A 33 11.24 -55.17 -7.77
CA HIS A 33 9.82 -54.95 -7.48
C HIS A 33 9.26 -53.67 -8.12
N ALA A 34 10.06 -52.60 -8.20
CA ALA A 34 9.66 -51.35 -8.85
C ALA A 34 9.49 -51.53 -10.37
N ILE A 35 10.36 -52.31 -11.01
CA ILE A 35 10.28 -52.63 -12.45
C ILE A 35 9.05 -53.50 -12.74
N LEU A 36 8.77 -54.51 -11.90
CA LEU A 36 7.56 -55.33 -12.06
C LEU A 36 6.26 -54.54 -11.86
N SER A 37 6.25 -53.59 -10.92
CA SER A 37 5.10 -52.72 -10.64
C SER A 37 4.76 -51.78 -11.83
N THR A 38 5.79 -51.19 -12.45
CA THR A 38 5.62 -50.28 -13.58
C THR A 38 5.19 -51.00 -14.85
N GLN A 39 5.69 -52.21 -15.11
CA GLN A 39 5.25 -53.03 -16.26
C GLN A 39 3.81 -53.53 -16.10
N ARG A 40 3.36 -53.89 -14.89
CA ARG A 40 1.98 -54.35 -14.64
C ARG A 40 0.95 -53.24 -14.82
N THR A 41 1.35 -51.99 -14.60
CA THR A 41 0.49 -50.80 -14.77
C THR A 41 0.34 -50.40 -16.25
N GLN A 42 1.35 -50.67 -17.09
CA GLN A 42 1.29 -50.42 -18.53
C GLN A 42 0.47 -51.47 -19.30
N ALA A 43 0.41 -52.72 -18.82
CA ALA A 43 -0.38 -53.80 -19.45
C ALA A 43 -1.92 -53.69 -19.21
N SER A 44 -2.38 -52.80 -18.33
CA SER A 44 -3.81 -52.60 -18.03
C SER A 44 -4.50 -51.51 -18.88
N LYS A 45 -3.78 -50.85 -19.79
CA LYS A 45 -4.31 -49.75 -20.63
C LYS A 45 -4.56 -50.16 -22.09
N HIS A 46 -5.16 -51.33 -22.33
CA HIS A 46 -5.70 -51.65 -23.65
C HIS A 46 -6.89 -52.63 -23.58
N VAL A 47 -8.11 -52.11 -23.66
CA VAL A 47 -9.28 -52.83 -24.22
C VAL A 47 -10.13 -51.84 -25.05
N PRO A 48 -10.64 -52.23 -26.24
CA PRO A 48 -11.17 -51.31 -27.26
C PRO A 48 -12.68 -51.06 -27.14
N LEU A 49 -13.11 -49.92 -27.69
CA LEU A 49 -14.51 -49.50 -27.89
C LEU A 49 -15.24 -50.41 -28.88
N THR A 50 -16.35 -51.00 -28.46
CA THR A 50 -17.40 -51.55 -29.35
C THR A 50 -18.66 -50.69 -29.28
N ALA A 51 -19.06 -50.17 -30.44
CA ALA A 51 -20.32 -49.47 -30.65
C ALA A 51 -21.50 -50.45 -30.64
N HIS A 52 -22.53 -50.16 -29.84
CA HIS A 52 -23.88 -50.66 -30.08
C HIS A 52 -24.96 -49.61 -29.79
N ARG A 53 -25.86 -49.53 -30.77
CA ARG A 53 -27.06 -48.71 -30.94
C ARG A 53 -28.23 -49.25 -30.12
N SER A 54 -29.01 -48.38 -29.47
CA SER A 54 -30.44 -48.57 -29.08
C SER A 54 -30.97 -47.24 -28.46
N THR A 55 -31.80 -46.46 -29.15
CA THR A 55 -33.29 -46.44 -29.15
C THR A 55 -33.94 -45.81 -27.90
N ASN A 56 -34.54 -44.64 -28.13
CA ASN A 56 -35.69 -43.97 -27.48
C ASN A 56 -36.34 -44.63 -26.25
N LEU A 57 -36.53 -43.86 -25.16
CA LEU A 57 -37.85 -43.41 -24.66
C LEU A 57 -37.79 -42.55 -23.37
N SER A 58 -38.71 -41.58 -23.32
CA SER A 58 -39.32 -40.87 -22.17
C SER A 58 -38.50 -39.87 -21.34
N GLN A 59 -38.57 -38.61 -21.76
CA GLN A 59 -38.35 -37.40 -20.96
C GLN A 59 -39.45 -37.20 -19.91
N SER A 60 -39.07 -37.02 -18.65
CA SER A 60 -39.91 -36.35 -17.64
C SER A 60 -39.15 -35.14 -17.07
N LYS A 61 -39.60 -33.98 -17.56
CA LYS A 61 -39.60 -32.62 -17.01
C LYS A 61 -39.06 -32.44 -15.57
N ILE A 62 -37.90 -31.81 -15.43
CA ILE A 62 -37.58 -30.89 -14.31
C ILE A 62 -36.92 -29.64 -14.89
N GLN A 63 -37.50 -28.50 -14.57
CA GLN A 63 -37.15 -27.15 -14.99
C GLN A 63 -35.98 -26.61 -14.13
N PRO A 64 -34.94 -25.98 -14.71
CA PRO A 64 -33.97 -25.21 -13.94
C PRO A 64 -34.52 -23.80 -13.65
N LEU A 65 -34.53 -23.43 -12.36
CA LEU A 65 -34.84 -22.08 -11.90
C LEU A 65 -33.62 -21.15 -12.07
N ALA A 66 -33.92 -19.91 -12.39
CA ALA A 66 -33.04 -18.85 -12.86
C ALA A 66 -31.82 -18.51 -11.98
N GLN A 67 -30.70 -18.27 -12.66
CA GLN A 67 -29.52 -17.56 -12.14
C GLN A 67 -29.85 -16.07 -11.99
N SER A 68 -29.74 -15.54 -10.78
CA SER A 68 -29.80 -14.11 -10.51
C SER A 68 -28.42 -13.48 -10.70
N ASN A 69 -28.29 -12.66 -11.74
CA ASN A 69 -27.19 -11.72 -11.93
C ASN A 69 -27.19 -10.64 -10.84
N ALA A 70 -26.08 -10.48 -10.12
CA ALA A 70 -25.76 -9.27 -9.36
C ALA A 70 -24.79 -8.41 -10.15
N ARG A 71 -25.26 -7.23 -10.59
CA ARG A 71 -24.49 -6.17 -11.25
C ARG A 71 -23.88 -5.24 -10.20
N PHE A 72 -22.61 -4.89 -10.37
CA PHE A 72 -21.99 -3.71 -9.76
C PHE A 72 -22.48 -2.43 -10.46
N PRO A 73 -22.75 -1.31 -9.75
CA PRO A 73 -23.06 -0.03 -10.38
C PRO A 73 -21.77 0.78 -10.61
N CYS A 74 -21.48 1.09 -11.87
CA CYS A 74 -20.49 2.10 -12.26
C CYS A 74 -21.21 3.29 -12.91
N ALA A 75 -20.91 4.50 -12.46
CA ALA A 75 -21.57 5.72 -12.91
C ALA A 75 -20.71 6.48 -13.95
N HIS A 76 -21.33 6.72 -15.11
CA HIS A 76 -21.20 7.85 -16.04
C HIS A 76 -20.04 7.96 -17.08
N PRO A 77 -20.31 8.63 -18.24
CA PRO A 77 -20.06 8.05 -19.58
C PRO A 77 -19.32 8.97 -20.59
N ALA A 78 -19.23 8.46 -21.84
CA ALA A 78 -18.75 9.08 -23.10
C ALA A 78 -17.22 8.97 -23.29
N ILE A 79 -16.67 8.43 -24.39
CA ILE A 79 -17.01 8.57 -25.81
C ILE A 79 -16.75 7.23 -26.54
N GLN A 80 -17.71 6.78 -27.35
CA GLN A 80 -17.55 5.74 -28.38
C GLN A 80 -16.74 6.27 -29.57
N ARG A 81 -15.94 5.42 -30.24
CA ARG A 81 -15.94 5.24 -31.72
C ARG A 81 -14.97 4.11 -32.17
N TYR A 82 -15.56 3.13 -32.87
CA TYR A 82 -15.11 2.24 -33.97
C TYR A 82 -13.65 1.76 -34.10
N ALA A 83 -13.48 0.43 -34.22
CA ALA A 83 -12.85 -0.30 -35.35
C ALA A 83 -12.81 -1.82 -34.99
N THR A 84 -13.62 -2.71 -35.59
CA THR A 84 -13.31 -3.54 -36.80
C THR A 84 -11.91 -4.16 -36.72
N GLU A 85 -11.80 -5.42 -36.28
CA GLU A 85 -11.71 -6.59 -37.18
C GLU A 85 -10.65 -6.37 -38.26
N ASP A 86 -9.48 -6.99 -38.07
CA ASP A 86 -8.75 -7.66 -39.15
C ASP A 86 -7.88 -8.78 -38.56
N ASP A 87 -8.00 -9.91 -39.24
CA ASP A 87 -7.61 -11.27 -38.93
C ASP A 87 -6.39 -11.59 -39.78
N ASP A 88 -5.19 -11.59 -39.20
CA ASP A 88 -3.97 -12.00 -39.90
C ASP A 88 -3.38 -13.26 -39.24
N SER A 89 -3.90 -14.38 -39.75
CA SER A 89 -3.36 -15.73 -39.63
C SER A 89 -1.93 -15.81 -40.18
N PHE A 90 -0.94 -16.09 -39.32
CA PHE A 90 0.41 -16.48 -39.75
C PHE A 90 0.58 -18.01 -39.66
N GLU A 91 0.90 -18.60 -40.82
CA GLU A 91 1.24 -20.02 -41.02
C GLU A 91 2.47 -20.45 -40.22
N LEU A 92 2.32 -21.54 -39.45
CA LEU A 92 3.41 -22.32 -38.88
C LEU A 92 4.13 -23.11 -39.98
N VAL A 93 5.40 -22.81 -40.22
CA VAL A 93 6.35 -23.78 -40.79
C VAL A 93 7.27 -24.23 -39.67
N GLY A 94 7.16 -25.51 -39.32
CA GLY A 94 7.96 -26.13 -38.28
C GLY A 94 9.37 -26.47 -38.77
N GLU A 95 10.33 -26.39 -37.85
CA GLU A 95 11.49 -27.27 -37.85
C GLU A 95 12.01 -27.46 -36.42
N GLU A 96 12.52 -28.67 -36.20
CA GLU A 96 12.69 -29.37 -34.93
C GLU A 96 13.80 -28.82 -34.03
N GLY A 97 13.59 -28.87 -32.71
CA GLY A 97 14.66 -28.67 -31.72
C GLY A 97 14.21 -28.10 -30.38
N VAL A 98 13.17 -28.66 -29.74
CA VAL A 98 12.74 -28.25 -28.39
C VAL A 98 13.18 -29.29 -27.36
N PRO A 99 14.09 -28.97 -26.42
CA PRO A 99 14.27 -29.75 -25.22
C PRO A 99 13.00 -29.66 -24.36
N THR A 100 12.46 -30.80 -24.00
CA THR A 100 11.29 -30.96 -23.13
C THR A 100 11.54 -30.27 -21.77
N PRO A 101 10.57 -29.54 -21.17
CA PRO A 101 10.72 -29.02 -19.83
C PRO A 101 10.76 -30.18 -18.84
N VAL A 102 11.87 -30.34 -18.13
CA VAL A 102 11.95 -31.22 -16.96
C VAL A 102 11.13 -30.57 -15.84
N GLU A 103 10.03 -31.22 -15.46
CA GLU A 103 9.33 -30.94 -14.21
C GLU A 103 10.30 -31.23 -13.05
N TYR A 104 10.79 -30.18 -12.39
CA TYR A 104 11.55 -30.35 -11.15
C TYR A 104 10.57 -30.49 -9.99
N GLN A 105 10.52 -31.71 -9.46
CA GLN A 105 9.80 -32.08 -8.26
C GLN A 105 10.50 -31.44 -7.04
N ASP A 106 9.78 -30.59 -6.32
CA ASP A 106 10.26 -29.90 -5.12
C ASP A 106 10.66 -30.90 -4.02
N SER A 107 11.96 -31.02 -3.76
CA SER A 107 12.50 -31.71 -2.59
C SER A 107 12.73 -30.72 -1.45
N TYR A 108 12.02 -30.92 -0.34
CA TYR A 108 12.23 -30.26 0.96
C TYR A 108 13.67 -30.46 1.49
N PRO A 109 14.18 -29.56 2.37
CA PRO A 109 15.60 -29.44 2.62
C PRO A 109 16.14 -30.60 3.48
N ILE A 110 17.02 -31.40 2.89
CA ILE A 110 17.89 -32.34 3.61
C ILE A 110 19.11 -31.55 4.09
N ARG A 111 19.38 -31.57 5.41
CA ARG A 111 20.68 -31.14 5.98
C ARG A 111 21.78 -31.96 5.31
N ARG A 112 22.63 -31.33 4.49
CA ARG A 112 23.79 -32.00 3.88
C ARG A 112 25.05 -31.72 4.69
N ASN A 113 25.65 -32.81 5.18
CA ASN A 113 26.95 -32.86 5.83
C ASN A 113 28.03 -32.14 5.02
N GLN A 114 28.89 -31.41 5.73
CA GLN A 114 30.03 -30.69 5.20
C GLN A 114 30.99 -31.63 4.45
N LEU A 115 31.28 -31.28 3.19
CA LEU A 115 32.35 -31.90 2.39
C LEU A 115 33.62 -31.06 2.52
N SER A 116 34.76 -31.74 2.68
CA SER A 116 36.02 -31.15 3.16
C SER A 116 36.65 -30.09 2.24
N GLU A 117 37.21 -29.08 2.88
CA GLU A 117 37.93 -27.89 2.37
C GLU A 117 39.01 -28.16 1.31
N THR A 118 39.52 -29.39 1.23
CA THR A 118 40.55 -29.82 0.27
C THR A 118 40.02 -30.02 -1.16
N ALA A 119 38.74 -30.33 -1.35
CA ALA A 119 38.14 -30.51 -2.68
C ALA A 119 37.82 -29.18 -3.36
N GLN A 120 37.43 -28.15 -2.61
CA GLN A 120 37.14 -26.81 -3.14
C GLN A 120 38.41 -26.08 -3.62
N ARG A 121 39.56 -26.34 -2.98
CA ARG A 121 40.85 -25.74 -3.37
C ARG A 121 41.41 -26.28 -4.68
N ALA A 122 41.02 -27.48 -5.10
CA ALA A 122 41.42 -28.09 -6.37
C ALA A 122 40.62 -27.54 -7.56
N GLN A 123 39.32 -27.28 -7.38
CA GLN A 123 38.46 -26.66 -8.41
C GLN A 123 38.83 -25.19 -8.67
N PHE A 124 39.25 -24.44 -7.65
CA PHE A 124 39.69 -23.05 -7.81
C PHE A 124 40.98 -22.88 -8.62
N ARG A 125 41.85 -23.90 -8.71
CA ARG A 125 43.08 -23.85 -9.51
C ARG A 125 42.85 -24.15 -11.00
N GLN A 126 41.80 -24.88 -11.36
CA GLN A 126 41.53 -25.25 -12.75
C GLN A 126 40.79 -24.17 -13.55
N GLN A 127 40.09 -23.24 -12.88
CA GLN A 127 39.33 -22.19 -13.56
C GLN A 127 40.14 -20.90 -13.86
N ARG A 128 41.36 -20.76 -13.34
CA ARG A 128 42.16 -19.54 -13.49
C ARG A 128 43.22 -19.56 -14.60
N TYR A 129 43.50 -20.71 -15.21
CA TYR A 129 44.47 -20.83 -16.29
C TYR A 129 43.96 -21.75 -17.41
N GLY A 130 43.37 -21.14 -18.43
CA GLY A 130 43.18 -21.76 -19.75
C GLY A 130 44.51 -21.95 -20.47
N GLN A 131 44.58 -23.02 -21.26
CA GLN A 131 45.73 -23.51 -22.03
C GLN A 131 46.54 -22.41 -22.74
N THR A 132 47.85 -22.39 -22.53
CA THR A 132 48.80 -21.68 -23.40
C THR A 132 49.84 -22.67 -23.94
N HIS A 133 49.91 -22.75 -25.27
CA HIS A 133 50.92 -23.48 -26.01
C HIS A 133 52.24 -22.69 -26.05
N GLY A 134 53.37 -23.42 -25.92
CA GLY A 134 54.63 -23.09 -26.60
C GLY A 134 55.61 -22.17 -25.87
N ALA A 135 56.61 -22.77 -25.23
CA ALA A 135 57.78 -22.10 -24.67
C ALA A 135 58.97 -22.10 -25.66
N VAL A 136 59.72 -20.98 -25.75
CA VAL A 136 61.19 -20.95 -25.94
C VAL A 136 61.77 -19.71 -25.20
N PRO A 137 62.93 -19.78 -24.49
CA PRO A 137 63.36 -18.74 -23.53
C PRO A 137 64.71 -18.02 -23.84
N ARG A 138 64.94 -16.91 -23.09
CA ARG A 138 66.20 -16.18 -22.69
C ARG A 138 66.60 -14.89 -23.45
N PRO A 139 67.46 -13.99 -22.89
CA PRO A 139 67.61 -13.44 -21.52
C PRO A 139 67.89 -11.88 -21.51
N PRO A 140 68.18 -11.21 -20.35
CA PRO A 140 67.93 -9.77 -20.08
C PRO A 140 69.19 -8.87 -20.02
N VAL A 141 68.99 -7.53 -20.00
CA VAL A 141 69.95 -6.51 -19.49
C VAL A 141 69.19 -5.25 -19.01
N ASP A 142 69.36 -4.90 -17.71
CA ASP A 142 69.69 -3.62 -17.04
C ASP A 142 69.42 -2.26 -17.75
N GLU A 143 69.21 -1.09 -17.13
CA GLU A 143 69.20 -0.54 -15.76
C GLU A 143 68.73 0.93 -15.89
N ALA A 144 68.53 1.58 -14.73
CA ALA A 144 68.49 3.03 -14.46
C ALA A 144 67.15 3.77 -14.72
N ASP A 145 66.41 4.25 -13.72
CA ASP A 145 66.68 5.14 -12.57
C ASP A 145 66.37 6.62 -12.86
N ASP A 146 65.94 7.31 -11.81
CA ASP A 146 65.42 8.68 -11.67
C ASP A 146 64.00 8.97 -12.18
N GLY A 147 63.11 9.63 -11.44
CA GLY A 147 63.32 10.41 -10.23
C GLY A 147 62.48 11.70 -10.30
N HIS A 148 61.50 11.79 -9.39
CA HIS A 148 60.91 13.01 -8.84
C HIS A 148 59.88 13.88 -9.61
N GLN A 149 58.72 13.95 -8.94
CA GLN A 149 58.00 15.15 -8.47
C GLN A 149 56.95 15.85 -9.36
N ARG A 150 55.69 15.60 -8.96
CA ARG A 150 54.62 16.60 -8.73
C ARG A 150 55.12 18.05 -8.61
N VAL A 151 54.46 19.00 -9.28
CA VAL A 151 53.53 19.97 -8.67
C VAL A 151 52.63 20.59 -9.76
N SER A 152 51.38 20.78 -9.38
CA SER A 152 50.27 21.53 -9.95
C SER A 152 50.59 22.85 -10.65
N PHE A 153 49.74 23.27 -11.60
CA PHE A 153 49.38 24.68 -11.76
C PHE A 153 47.93 24.87 -12.21
N GLU A 154 47.27 25.77 -11.48
CA GLU A 154 45.98 26.37 -11.74
C GLU A 154 45.96 27.24 -13.01
N ALA A 155 44.74 27.45 -13.48
CA ALA A 155 44.35 28.33 -14.56
C ALA A 155 44.65 29.82 -14.29
N ALA A 156 45.05 30.54 -15.34
CA ALA A 156 44.63 31.92 -15.54
C ALA A 156 44.74 32.33 -17.01
N SER A 157 43.62 32.81 -17.52
CA SER A 157 43.41 33.50 -18.78
C SER A 157 44.17 34.83 -18.86
N ALA A 158 44.68 35.21 -20.04
CA ALA A 158 44.45 36.54 -20.62
C ALA A 158 45.09 36.70 -22.02
N HIS A 159 44.32 37.40 -22.85
CA HIS A 159 44.59 37.91 -24.19
C HIS A 159 45.90 38.69 -24.40
N GLY A 160 46.35 38.74 -25.66
CA GLY A 160 46.97 39.96 -26.19
C GLY A 160 47.99 39.78 -27.31
N LEU A 161 47.53 39.86 -28.56
CA LEU A 161 48.12 40.48 -29.75
C LEU A 161 49.58 41.01 -29.65
N ASN A 162 50.50 40.59 -30.55
CA ASN A 162 50.84 41.30 -31.81
C ASN A 162 52.18 40.85 -32.44
N HIS A 163 52.18 40.91 -33.77
CA HIS A 163 53.26 40.99 -34.77
C HIS A 163 54.74 41.11 -34.37
N GLY A 164 55.60 40.38 -35.12
CA GLY A 164 56.99 40.73 -35.35
C GLY A 164 57.73 39.73 -36.24
N ALA A 165 57.95 40.09 -37.50
CA ALA A 165 58.77 39.34 -38.46
C ALA A 165 60.27 39.44 -38.14
N ALA A 166 61.04 38.36 -38.33
CA ALA A 166 62.43 38.43 -38.77
C ALA A 166 62.95 37.06 -39.25
N THR A 167 63.28 37.04 -40.53
CA THR A 167 64.21 36.22 -41.29
C THR A 167 65.45 35.74 -40.53
N ARG A 168 65.87 34.46 -40.71
CA ARG A 168 67.24 34.11 -41.10
C ARG A 168 67.41 32.65 -41.53
N LEU A 169 68.31 32.51 -42.50
CA LEU A 169 68.73 31.34 -43.28
C LEU A 169 69.75 30.46 -42.54
N ASP A 170 69.81 29.18 -42.94
CA ASP A 170 71.03 28.38 -43.21
C ASP A 170 70.57 27.23 -44.14
N GLU A 171 70.91 27.19 -45.43
CA GLU A 171 72.20 26.89 -46.06
C GLU A 171 72.72 25.47 -45.75
N MET A 172 72.60 24.57 -46.73
CA MET A 172 73.66 23.62 -47.07
C MET A 172 73.61 23.22 -48.54
N SER A 173 74.78 23.37 -49.15
CA SER A 173 75.21 23.11 -50.52
C SER A 173 75.19 21.62 -50.90
N LEU A 174 75.17 21.28 -52.21
CA LEU A 174 76.29 20.61 -52.88
C LEU A 174 76.04 20.37 -54.40
N ASP A 175 77.01 20.88 -55.16
CA ASP A 175 77.65 20.34 -56.36
C ASP A 175 76.95 20.21 -57.73
N THR A 176 77.57 20.93 -58.68
CA THR A 176 77.63 20.63 -60.12
C THR A 176 78.97 19.92 -60.40
N PRO A 177 79.13 19.18 -61.52
CA PRO A 177 79.69 19.86 -62.70
C PRO A 177 79.30 19.30 -64.10
N SER A 178 79.46 20.22 -65.08
CA SER A 178 79.94 20.03 -66.46
C SER A 178 79.08 19.39 -67.57
N ARG A 179 78.50 20.27 -68.39
CA ARG A 179 78.85 20.55 -69.82
C ARG A 179 78.98 19.36 -70.80
N GLN A 180 78.01 19.21 -71.71
CA GLN A 180 78.10 19.36 -73.19
C GLN A 180 77.08 18.51 -73.98
N THR A 181 76.63 19.10 -75.10
CA THR A 181 76.01 18.51 -76.31
C THR A 181 74.56 17.99 -76.27
N GLY A 182 73.72 18.53 -77.18
CA GLY A 182 72.46 17.92 -77.60
C GLY A 182 71.29 18.91 -77.68
N THR A 183 71.09 19.53 -78.84
CA THR A 183 69.93 20.41 -79.16
C THR A 183 68.58 19.68 -79.25
N ALA A 184 68.39 18.59 -78.52
CA ALA A 184 67.13 17.84 -78.42
C ALA A 184 66.60 17.69 -76.98
N ALA A 185 67.33 18.19 -75.96
CA ALA A 185 66.93 18.13 -74.54
C ALA A 185 66.28 19.42 -74.02
N ARG A 186 66.21 20.47 -74.84
CA ARG A 186 65.64 21.78 -74.45
C ARG A 186 64.11 21.75 -74.42
N ASP A 187 63.48 21.05 -75.36
CA ASP A 187 62.03 21.02 -75.48
C ASP A 187 61.36 20.15 -74.40
N THR A 188 62.03 19.07 -73.95
CA THR A 188 61.55 18.24 -72.82
C THR A 188 61.71 18.95 -71.48
N SER A 189 62.80 19.71 -71.30
CA SER A 189 63.04 20.52 -70.10
C SER A 189 62.05 21.69 -70.00
N HIS A 190 61.77 22.37 -71.11
CA HIS A 190 60.74 23.42 -71.14
C HIS A 190 59.33 22.86 -70.92
N SER A 191 58.99 21.71 -71.51
CA SER A 191 57.71 21.02 -71.24
C SER A 191 57.52 20.65 -69.77
N ARG A 192 58.57 20.15 -69.10
CA ARG A 192 58.54 19.81 -67.66
C ARG A 192 58.37 21.05 -66.79
N VAL A 193 59.02 22.16 -67.15
CA VAL A 193 58.89 23.43 -66.43
C VAL A 193 57.48 24.02 -66.61
N ASP A 194 56.91 23.94 -67.82
CA ASP A 194 55.54 24.41 -68.08
C ASP A 194 54.49 23.55 -67.37
N GLU A 195 54.71 22.24 -67.24
CA GLU A 195 53.86 21.33 -66.47
C GLU A 195 53.92 21.64 -64.97
N LEU A 196 55.11 21.85 -64.40
CA LEU A 196 55.28 22.27 -63.00
C LEU A 196 54.67 23.65 -62.72
N LEU A 197 54.70 24.57 -63.69
CA LEU A 197 54.04 25.88 -63.55
C LEU A 197 52.52 25.74 -63.53
N ARG A 198 51.95 24.84 -64.33
CA ARG A 198 50.51 24.52 -64.29
C ARG A 198 50.11 23.85 -62.97
N GLU A 199 50.86 22.87 -62.51
CA GLU A 199 50.63 22.21 -61.21
C GLU A 199 50.69 23.24 -60.07
N ARG A 200 51.65 24.17 -60.11
CA ARG A 200 51.77 25.23 -59.09
C ARG A 200 50.61 26.22 -59.13
N GLU A 201 50.06 26.52 -60.30
CA GLU A 201 48.87 27.36 -60.44
C GLU A 201 47.59 26.63 -60.00
N GLU A 202 47.50 25.33 -60.24
CA GLU A 202 46.41 24.47 -59.77
C GLU A 202 46.42 24.31 -58.25
N LEU A 203 47.58 24.00 -57.65
CA LEU A 203 47.75 23.94 -56.20
C LEU A 203 47.50 25.30 -55.53
N ALA A 204 47.86 26.42 -56.18
CA ALA A 204 47.54 27.74 -55.66
C ALA A 204 46.02 28.03 -55.67
N ARG A 205 45.31 27.58 -56.72
CA ARG A 205 43.84 27.67 -56.78
C ARG A 205 43.17 26.78 -55.74
N GLU A 206 43.67 25.57 -55.54
CA GLU A 206 43.15 24.65 -54.52
C GLU A 206 43.39 25.19 -53.11
N LEU A 207 44.59 25.71 -52.81
CA LEU A 207 44.87 26.37 -51.53
C LEU A 207 43.95 27.58 -51.29
N GLN A 208 43.63 28.34 -52.32
CA GLN A 208 42.70 29.47 -52.20
C GLN A 208 41.27 28.99 -51.94
N ALA A 209 40.79 27.96 -52.64
CA ALA A 209 39.48 27.35 -52.40
C ALA A 209 39.36 26.75 -50.99
N VAL A 210 40.39 26.05 -50.51
CA VAL A 210 40.45 25.53 -49.14
C VAL A 210 40.47 26.68 -48.12
N ARG A 211 41.20 27.76 -48.40
CA ARG A 211 41.21 28.94 -47.51
C ARG A 211 39.84 29.61 -47.43
N ASP A 212 39.11 29.70 -48.54
CA ASP A 212 37.77 30.29 -48.59
C ASP A 212 36.75 29.42 -47.83
N THR A 213 36.82 28.09 -47.97
CA THR A 213 35.96 27.16 -47.20
C THR A 213 36.25 27.21 -45.69
N VAL A 214 37.53 27.26 -45.28
CA VAL A 214 37.91 27.45 -43.88
C VAL A 214 37.43 28.80 -43.35
N SER A 215 37.49 29.86 -44.16
CA SER A 215 36.97 31.19 -43.79
C SER A 215 35.45 31.17 -43.61
N MET A 216 34.73 30.45 -44.48
CA MET A 216 33.27 30.28 -44.39
C MET A 216 32.87 29.51 -43.12
N GLN A 217 33.51 28.37 -42.85
CA GLN A 217 33.29 27.58 -41.63
C GLN A 217 33.60 28.38 -40.36
N LYS A 218 34.64 29.23 -40.38
CA LYS A 218 34.93 30.14 -39.26
C LYS A 218 33.82 31.16 -39.03
N GLY A 219 33.16 31.62 -40.11
CA GLY A 219 31.97 32.45 -40.05
C GLY A 219 30.79 31.72 -39.40
N GLU A 220 30.51 30.49 -39.83
CA GLU A 220 29.45 29.64 -39.27
C GLU A 220 29.67 29.35 -37.78
N ILE A 221 30.89 28.98 -37.38
CA ILE A 221 31.24 28.74 -35.97
C ILE A 221 31.02 30.01 -35.13
N SER A 222 31.30 31.19 -35.67
CA SER A 222 31.07 32.46 -34.97
C SER A 222 29.58 32.74 -34.77
N ILE A 223 28.74 32.42 -35.76
CA ILE A 223 27.27 32.55 -35.66
C ILE A 223 26.72 31.57 -34.63
N ILE A 224 27.17 30.31 -34.66
CA ILE A 224 26.73 29.27 -33.71
C ILE A 224 27.09 29.69 -32.28
N ARG A 225 28.32 30.16 -32.04
CA ARG A 225 28.73 30.66 -30.71
C ARG A 225 27.89 31.85 -30.25
N ALA A 226 27.60 32.79 -31.15
CA ALA A 226 26.78 33.95 -30.82
C ALA A 226 25.31 33.58 -30.52
N ASN A 227 24.77 32.57 -31.19
CA ASN A 227 23.43 32.05 -30.91
C ASN A 227 23.40 31.28 -29.58
N PHE A 228 24.38 30.41 -29.34
CA PHE A 228 24.52 29.70 -28.07
C PHE A 228 24.64 30.65 -26.88
N GLU A 229 25.41 31.74 -26.99
CA GLU A 229 25.54 32.73 -25.92
C GLU A 229 24.23 33.48 -25.65
N LYS A 230 23.43 33.73 -26.69
CA LYS A 230 22.09 34.33 -26.53
C LYS A 230 21.14 33.36 -25.84
N GLU A 231 21.16 32.09 -26.23
CA GLU A 231 20.31 31.05 -25.66
C GLU A 231 20.65 30.79 -24.20
N SER A 232 21.95 30.67 -23.87
CA SER A 232 22.44 30.58 -22.48
C SER A 232 21.93 31.73 -21.62
N LYS A 233 21.96 32.97 -22.13
CA LYS A 233 21.42 34.14 -21.40
C LYS A 233 19.90 34.08 -21.20
N VAL A 234 19.17 33.44 -22.10
CA VAL A 234 17.72 33.23 -21.94
C VAL A 234 17.45 32.15 -20.89
N TYR A 235 18.17 31.03 -20.91
CA TYR A 235 18.08 29.99 -19.89
C TYR A 235 18.43 30.53 -18.51
N ASP A 236 19.51 31.31 -18.38
CA ASP A 236 19.90 31.92 -17.11
C ASP A 236 18.79 32.83 -16.56
N ARG A 237 18.10 33.58 -17.43
CA ARG A 237 16.95 34.40 -17.05
C ARG A 237 15.75 33.57 -16.62
N GLN A 238 15.47 32.46 -17.30
CA GLN A 238 14.38 31.54 -16.95
C GLN A 238 14.64 30.86 -15.60
N ILE A 239 15.87 30.38 -15.36
CA ILE A 239 16.28 29.79 -14.08
C ILE A 239 16.18 30.84 -12.97
N GLY A 240 16.63 32.08 -13.23
CA GLY A 240 16.49 33.18 -12.29
C GLY A 240 15.03 33.50 -11.94
N ALA A 241 14.15 33.51 -12.94
CA ALA A 241 12.70 33.72 -12.75
C ALA A 241 12.06 32.56 -11.97
N LEU A 242 12.43 31.31 -12.27
CA LEU A 242 11.90 30.13 -11.59
C LEU A 242 12.34 30.10 -10.13
N LYS A 243 13.63 30.35 -9.84
CA LYS A 243 14.15 30.43 -8.47
C LYS A 243 13.44 31.52 -7.67
N LYS A 244 13.22 32.69 -8.27
CA LYS A 244 12.47 33.77 -7.63
C LYS A 244 11.01 33.39 -7.35
N SER A 245 10.35 32.71 -8.30
CA SER A 245 8.98 32.21 -8.10
C SER A 245 8.90 31.19 -6.96
N MET A 246 9.87 30.26 -6.87
CA MET A 246 9.94 29.30 -5.77
C MET A 246 10.16 29.99 -4.42
N GLU A 247 11.02 31.01 -4.37
CA GLU A 247 11.25 31.80 -3.16
C GLU A 247 9.98 32.53 -2.72
N GLU A 248 9.26 33.17 -3.66
CA GLU A 248 7.98 33.83 -3.39
C GLU A 248 6.89 32.86 -2.90
N GLU A 249 6.79 31.65 -3.47
CA GLU A 249 5.86 30.62 -2.98
C GLU A 249 6.24 30.11 -1.59
N SER A 250 7.53 29.86 -1.34
CA SER A 250 8.01 29.44 -0.02
C SER A 250 7.72 30.49 1.06
N ALA A 251 7.90 31.78 0.72
CA ALA A 251 7.57 32.90 1.58
C ALA A 251 6.05 32.99 1.84
N LYS A 252 5.23 32.69 0.84
CA LYS A 252 3.77 32.65 0.99
C LYS A 252 3.30 31.50 1.88
N HIS A 253 3.88 30.31 1.73
CA HIS A 253 3.56 29.15 2.57
C HIS A 253 3.97 29.37 4.02
N THR A 254 5.17 29.91 4.26
CA THR A 254 5.64 30.25 5.62
C THR A 254 4.78 31.34 6.27
N ALA A 255 4.37 32.38 5.51
CA ALA A 255 3.42 33.38 6.01
C ALA A 255 2.06 32.78 6.37
N ALA A 256 1.55 31.84 5.56
CA ALA A 256 0.29 31.15 5.84
C ALA A 256 0.38 30.26 7.10
N LEU A 257 1.50 29.54 7.29
CA LEU A 257 1.75 28.77 8.50
C LEU A 257 1.80 29.68 9.73
N ASN A 258 2.53 30.79 9.67
CA ASN A 258 2.60 31.75 10.77
C ASN A 258 1.21 32.31 11.12
N ALA A 259 0.40 32.68 10.12
CA ALA A 259 -0.97 33.14 10.34
C ALA A 259 -1.87 32.06 10.98
N LEU A 260 -1.66 30.78 10.64
CA LEU A 260 -2.39 29.68 11.28
C LEU A 260 -1.92 29.45 12.72
N THR A 261 -0.62 29.54 13.00
CA THR A 261 -0.09 29.42 14.37
C THR A 261 -0.58 30.54 15.27
N GLU A 262 -0.67 31.78 14.78
CA GLU A 262 -1.22 32.91 15.54
C GLU A 262 -2.71 32.70 15.86
N LYS A 263 -3.50 32.20 14.90
CA LYS A 263 -4.89 31.82 15.14
C LYS A 263 -5.01 30.70 16.16
N ASN A 264 -4.16 29.68 16.10
CA ASN A 264 -4.14 28.60 17.07
C ASN A 264 -3.79 29.12 18.47
N HIS A 265 -2.80 30.00 18.58
CA HIS A 265 -2.43 30.66 19.83
C HIS A 265 -3.59 31.50 20.41
N ASN A 266 -4.29 32.25 19.56
CA ASN A 266 -5.45 33.03 19.95
C ASN A 266 -6.61 32.11 20.43
N ILE A 267 -6.93 31.05 19.69
CA ILE A 267 -7.95 30.07 20.10
C ILE A 267 -7.57 29.41 21.42
N THR A 268 -6.30 29.03 21.60
CA THR A 268 -5.79 28.44 22.84
C THR A 268 -5.94 29.41 24.01
N THR A 269 -5.64 30.69 23.79
CA THR A 269 -5.82 31.74 24.79
C THR A 269 -7.29 31.94 25.14
N GLN A 270 -8.19 31.98 24.15
CA GLN A 270 -9.63 32.06 24.36
C GLN A 270 -10.15 30.85 25.12
N PHE A 271 -9.67 29.65 24.79
CA PHE A 271 -10.03 28.41 25.48
C PHE A 271 -9.59 28.44 26.95
N GLN A 272 -8.36 28.91 27.24
CA GLN A 272 -7.88 29.07 28.61
C GLN A 272 -8.73 30.08 29.39
N PHE A 273 -9.08 31.21 28.77
CA PHE A 273 -9.95 32.21 29.38
C PHE A 273 -11.34 31.63 29.68
N LEU A 274 -11.94 30.93 28.72
CA LEU A 274 -13.26 30.31 28.88
C LEU A 274 -13.25 29.22 29.96
N LYS A 275 -12.16 28.44 30.06
CA LYS A 275 -11.97 27.45 31.12
C LYS A 275 -11.86 28.10 32.49
N GLN A 276 -11.16 29.23 32.59
CA GLN A 276 -11.05 29.99 33.83
C GLN A 276 -12.41 30.57 34.25
N GLU A 277 -13.14 31.18 33.32
CA GLU A 277 -14.50 31.70 33.55
C GLU A 277 -15.47 30.60 33.97
N HIS A 278 -15.42 29.44 33.31
CA HIS A 278 -16.23 28.28 33.68
C HIS A 278 -15.92 27.79 35.09
N ASN A 279 -14.63 27.69 35.45
CA ASN A 279 -14.20 27.29 36.78
C ASN A 279 -14.61 28.31 37.86
N GLN A 280 -14.54 29.61 37.55
CA GLN A 280 -15.01 30.67 38.43
C GLN A 280 -16.53 30.58 38.64
N GLY A 281 -17.31 30.39 37.57
CA GLY A 281 -18.75 30.16 37.67
C GLY A 281 -19.11 28.89 38.48
N LEU A 282 -18.32 27.83 38.37
CA LEU A 282 -18.46 26.64 39.21
C LEU A 282 -18.16 26.92 40.69
N GLN A 283 -17.17 27.75 41.00
CA GLN A 283 -16.89 28.16 42.39
C GLN A 283 -17.99 29.07 42.94
N GLU A 284 -18.51 30.01 42.15
CA GLU A 284 -19.63 30.87 42.53
C GLU A 284 -20.90 30.05 42.76
N THR A 285 -21.21 29.08 41.90
CA THR A 285 -22.37 28.19 42.11
C THR A 285 -22.18 27.27 43.32
N LYS A 286 -20.97 26.77 43.60
CA LYS A 286 -20.66 26.02 44.82
C LYS A 286 -20.84 26.88 46.07
N THR A 287 -20.32 28.11 46.08
CA THR A 287 -20.49 29.03 47.22
C THR A 287 -21.93 29.48 47.40
N LEU A 288 -22.69 29.70 46.33
CA LEU A 288 -24.14 29.94 46.37
C LEU A 288 -24.91 28.74 46.94
N ARG A 289 -24.60 27.52 46.49
CA ARG A 289 -25.21 26.29 47.03
C ARG A 289 -24.89 26.10 48.51
N GLN A 290 -23.66 26.42 48.92
CA GLN A 290 -23.25 26.34 50.32
C GLN A 290 -24.00 27.38 51.16
N ARG A 291 -24.08 28.65 50.71
CA ARG A 291 -24.90 29.69 51.37
C ARG A 291 -26.38 29.34 51.44
N LEU A 292 -26.93 28.69 50.41
CA LEU A 292 -28.32 28.23 50.42
C LEU A 292 -28.52 27.08 51.41
N LYS A 293 -27.55 26.14 51.50
CA LYS A 293 -27.58 25.04 52.46
C LYS A 293 -27.41 25.52 53.90
N ASP A 294 -26.56 26.51 54.13
CA ASP A 294 -26.38 27.15 55.45
C ASP A 294 -27.64 27.91 55.87
N LYS A 295 -28.29 28.64 54.94
CA LYS A 295 -29.61 29.26 55.18
C LYS A 295 -30.74 28.25 55.38
N GLN A 296 -30.62 27.04 54.85
CA GLN A 296 -31.59 25.97 55.06
C GLN A 296 -31.39 25.29 56.42
N ALA A 297 -30.14 25.16 56.87
CA ALA A 297 -29.79 24.67 58.21
C ALA A 297 -30.16 25.66 59.32
N GLU A 298 -30.09 26.97 59.06
CA GLU A 298 -30.55 28.00 60.01
C GLU A 298 -32.09 28.08 60.11
N ARG A 299 -32.84 27.56 59.12
CA ARG A 299 -34.31 27.60 59.09
C ARG A 299 -34.98 26.48 59.88
N ASP A 300 -34.23 25.46 60.29
CA ASP A 300 -34.71 24.37 61.15
C ASP A 300 -34.48 24.63 62.65
N ALA A 301 -33.96 25.82 63.03
CA ALA A 301 -33.67 26.18 64.42
C ALA A 301 -34.64 27.18 65.08
N ASP A 302 -35.56 27.85 64.36
CA ASP A 302 -36.49 28.80 64.99
C ASP A 302 -37.92 28.73 64.44
N LEU A 303 -38.79 28.10 65.24
CA LEU A 303 -40.22 28.30 65.22
C LEU A 303 -40.52 29.58 66.01
N THR A 304 -40.88 30.70 65.36
CA THR A 304 -41.99 31.59 65.78
C THR A 304 -42.16 32.85 64.92
N THR A 305 -43.42 33.07 64.51
CA THR A 305 -44.12 34.35 64.22
C THR A 305 -43.83 35.12 62.92
N THR A 306 -44.92 35.39 62.20
CA THR A 306 -45.05 36.38 61.11
C THR A 306 -45.38 37.77 61.70
N PRO A 307 -45.25 38.89 60.96
CA PRO A 307 -46.37 39.35 60.11
C PRO A 307 -46.00 40.04 58.77
N LYS A 308 -47.06 40.39 58.05
CA LYS A 308 -47.22 40.81 56.64
C LYS A 308 -46.80 42.26 56.30
N ARG A 309 -46.26 42.46 55.08
CA ARG A 309 -46.57 43.49 54.02
C ARG A 309 -45.41 43.50 53.03
N GLY A 310 -45.57 43.53 51.71
CA GLY A 310 -46.24 44.52 50.87
C GLY A 310 -45.61 44.48 49.47
N VAL A 311 -46.40 44.75 48.46
CA VAL A 311 -46.09 44.61 47.03
C VAL A 311 -45.12 45.70 46.54
N ALA A 312 -44.29 45.33 45.55
CA ALA A 312 -43.53 46.18 44.60
C ALA A 312 -42.34 47.01 45.14
N SER A 313 -41.13 46.60 44.75
CA SER A 313 -40.09 47.55 44.35
C SER A 313 -39.24 46.93 43.24
N SER A 314 -39.24 47.65 42.12
CA SER A 314 -38.37 47.50 40.97
C SER A 314 -36.91 47.38 41.38
N LEU A 315 -36.19 46.44 40.76
CA LEU A 315 -34.73 46.49 40.62
C LEU A 315 -34.39 47.78 39.86
N ARG A 316 -34.13 48.82 40.63
CA ARG A 316 -33.54 50.09 40.20
C ARG A 316 -32.06 49.97 40.57
N ASP A 317 -31.25 49.74 39.54
CA ASP A 317 -29.79 49.84 39.59
C ASP A 317 -29.42 51.28 39.98
N GLY A 318 -28.63 51.40 41.04
CA GLY A 318 -28.51 52.60 41.85
C GLY A 318 -27.07 53.06 41.99
N PHE A 319 -26.38 53.30 40.87
CA PHE A 319 -25.18 54.13 40.84
C PHE A 319 -25.12 54.96 39.55
N ASN A 320 -25.70 56.16 39.62
CA ASN A 320 -25.08 57.36 39.06
C ASN A 320 -24.69 58.22 40.27
N ASP A 321 -23.42 58.57 40.37
CA ASP A 321 -22.94 59.93 40.64
C ASP A 321 -21.44 59.97 40.32
N ASP A 322 -21.16 60.69 39.23
CA ASP A 322 -20.18 61.77 39.08
C ASP A 322 -18.70 61.62 39.48
N ASP A 323 -17.89 62.15 38.55
CA ASP A 323 -16.51 62.61 38.65
C ASP A 323 -15.37 61.58 38.71
N ILE A 324 -14.67 61.43 37.56
CA ILE A 324 -13.28 61.87 37.39
C ILE A 324 -12.93 61.95 35.89
N MET A 325 -12.50 63.15 35.49
CA MET A 325 -11.86 63.50 34.21
C MET A 325 -10.78 62.49 33.77
N LEU A 326 -10.57 62.37 32.45
CA LEU A 326 -9.29 62.71 31.79
C LEU A 326 -9.33 62.38 30.28
N MET A 327 -9.53 63.44 29.49
CA MET A 327 -8.79 63.84 28.28
C MET A 327 -8.47 62.81 27.16
N SER A 328 -8.99 63.14 25.97
CA SER A 328 -8.54 62.69 24.63
C SER A 328 -7.16 63.28 24.26
N PRO A 329 -6.47 62.80 23.18
CA PRO A 329 -6.70 63.44 21.86
C PRO A 329 -6.54 62.57 20.57
N SER A 330 -7.39 62.91 19.57
CA SER A 330 -7.10 63.19 18.13
C SER A 330 -6.61 62.09 17.16
N LYS A 331 -7.38 61.68 16.13
CA LYS A 331 -7.69 62.30 14.80
C LYS A 331 -6.66 62.09 13.68
N SER A 332 -7.07 61.46 12.57
CA SER A 332 -6.97 61.97 11.18
C SER A 332 -7.83 61.09 10.25
N ALA A 333 -8.92 61.64 9.70
CA ALA A 333 -9.07 62.09 8.29
C ALA A 333 -9.75 61.00 7.43
N GLY A 334 -10.82 61.22 6.66
CA GLY A 334 -11.64 62.38 6.38
C GLY A 334 -12.50 62.11 5.12
N ARG A 335 -13.73 62.67 5.10
CA ARG A 335 -14.64 62.93 3.95
C ARG A 335 -15.30 61.72 3.24
N SER A 336 -16.55 61.78 2.76
CA SER A 336 -17.61 62.81 2.76
C SER A 336 -18.95 62.20 2.31
N LYS A 337 -20.04 62.47 3.05
CA LYS A 337 -21.46 62.40 2.61
C LYS A 337 -21.73 63.50 1.54
N PRO A 338 -22.87 63.60 0.79
CA PRO A 338 -24.26 63.17 1.11
C PRO A 338 -25.07 62.74 -0.16
N PRO A 339 -26.41 62.92 -0.26
CA PRO A 339 -27.55 62.33 0.45
C PRO A 339 -28.53 61.58 -0.50
N THR A 340 -29.49 60.85 0.07
CA THR A 340 -30.68 60.29 -0.62
C THR A 340 -31.48 61.33 -1.42
N PRO A 341 -32.25 60.88 -2.44
CA PRO A 341 -33.70 61.10 -2.33
C PRO A 341 -34.57 59.91 -2.79
N THR A 342 -35.61 59.71 -1.98
CA THR A 342 -37.02 59.45 -2.30
C THR A 342 -37.45 59.12 -3.74
N ALA A 343 -38.34 58.11 -3.79
CA ALA A 343 -39.54 57.99 -4.64
C ALA A 343 -39.53 57.02 -5.84
N ALA A 344 -40.61 56.25 -5.85
CA ALA A 344 -41.36 55.73 -7.00
C ALA A 344 -40.80 54.54 -7.79
N GLY A 345 -41.67 53.54 -8.00
CA GLY A 345 -41.59 52.74 -9.23
C GLY A 345 -41.95 51.27 -9.12
N LYS A 346 -43.24 50.99 -9.20
CA LYS A 346 -43.86 49.69 -9.47
C LYS A 346 -43.15 48.90 -10.60
N ARG A 347 -42.98 47.59 -10.45
CA ARG A 347 -43.45 46.60 -11.45
C ARG A 347 -43.48 45.16 -10.93
N LYS A 348 -44.61 44.52 -11.22
CA LYS A 348 -44.98 43.12 -11.00
C LYS A 348 -44.16 42.15 -11.85
N ARG A 349 -43.95 40.92 -11.36
CA ARG A 349 -44.44 39.65 -11.95
C ARG A 349 -44.22 38.48 -10.97
N LYS A 350 -45.30 37.72 -10.69
CA LYS A 350 -45.35 36.33 -10.18
C LYS A 350 -45.13 35.35 -11.37
N PRO A 351 -45.24 34.01 -11.28
CA PRO A 351 -45.32 33.00 -10.17
C PRO A 351 -44.19 31.93 -10.32
N ASP A 352 -43.99 30.86 -9.54
CA ASP A 352 -44.88 29.72 -9.31
C ASP A 352 -44.28 28.68 -8.31
N ARG A 353 -45.18 28.00 -7.57
CA ARG A 353 -45.06 26.76 -6.77
C ARG A 353 -44.25 26.72 -5.44
N PRO A 354 -44.99 26.71 -4.30
CA PRO A 354 -44.55 26.23 -2.98
C PRO A 354 -45.28 24.93 -2.55
N SER A 355 -44.59 23.99 -1.88
CA SER A 355 -45.13 23.11 -0.80
C SER A 355 -44.08 22.07 -0.34
N PRO A 356 -44.12 21.52 0.91
CA PRO A 356 -44.75 22.02 2.13
C PRO A 356 -43.83 21.96 3.37
N VAL A 357 -43.84 23.01 4.17
CA VAL A 357 -43.72 22.86 5.63
C VAL A 357 -45.15 22.94 6.19
N LYS A 358 -45.58 21.88 6.90
CA LYS A 358 -46.90 21.84 7.57
C LYS A 358 -46.98 22.93 8.66
N PRO A 359 -48.01 23.79 8.68
CA PRO A 359 -48.27 24.67 9.82
C PRO A 359 -49.15 23.98 10.88
N LEU A 360 -48.85 24.26 12.16
CA LEU A 360 -49.64 23.80 13.32
C LEU A 360 -51.07 24.34 13.26
N VAL A 361 -52.03 23.44 13.44
CA VAL A 361 -53.46 23.75 13.56
C VAL A 361 -53.80 24.01 15.03
N LEU A 362 -54.08 25.27 15.38
CA LEU A 362 -54.84 25.60 16.58
C LEU A 362 -56.32 25.59 16.20
N ARG A 363 -57.08 24.63 16.74
CA ARG A 363 -58.55 24.56 16.58
C ARG A 363 -59.22 25.72 17.33
N PRO A 364 -60.14 26.46 16.68
CA PRO A 364 -61.21 27.17 17.36
C PRO A 364 -62.49 26.31 17.34
N SER A 365 -63.19 26.23 18.47
CA SER A 365 -64.55 25.71 18.53
C SER A 365 -65.53 26.86 18.72
N SER A 366 -66.53 26.84 17.85
CA SER A 366 -67.54 27.82 17.53
C SER A 366 -68.57 28.08 18.63
N THR A 367 -69.02 29.34 18.68
CA THR A 367 -70.19 29.86 19.38
C THR A 367 -71.49 29.60 18.60
N ALA A 368 -72.52 29.10 19.29
CA ALA A 368 -73.97 29.39 19.12
C ALA A 368 -74.75 28.36 19.98
N SER A 369 -75.86 28.63 20.67
CA SER A 369 -76.63 29.81 21.07
C SER A 369 -77.72 29.33 22.03
N GLN A 370 -78.02 30.16 23.05
CA GLN A 370 -79.32 30.34 23.74
C GLN A 370 -79.82 29.41 24.88
N ASN A 371 -80.26 30.11 25.94
CA ASN A 371 -81.28 29.81 26.97
C ASN A 371 -81.00 28.72 28.02
N GLU A 372 -80.68 29.12 29.26
CA GLU A 372 -81.61 29.17 30.41
C GLU A 372 -80.90 29.56 31.73
N MET A 373 -81.69 30.04 32.69
CA MET A 373 -81.35 30.67 33.98
C MET A 373 -80.61 29.77 35.00
N PRO A 374 -80.00 30.37 36.07
CA PRO A 374 -79.13 29.69 37.04
C PRO A 374 -79.94 29.14 38.26
N PRO A 375 -79.42 28.17 39.06
CA PRO A 375 -78.61 28.51 40.27
C PRO A 375 -77.65 27.37 40.73
N PRO A 376 -77.14 27.37 41.99
CA PRO A 376 -76.00 28.11 42.55
C PRO A 376 -74.72 27.23 42.71
N PRO A 377 -73.53 27.83 42.96
CA PRO A 377 -72.28 27.09 43.09
C PRO A 377 -72.14 26.42 44.46
N HIS A 378 -72.05 25.08 44.49
CA HIS A 378 -71.41 24.35 45.57
C HIS A 378 -69.93 24.10 45.20
N PRO A 379 -68.98 24.31 46.12
CA PRO A 379 -67.56 24.14 45.84
C PRO A 379 -67.21 22.66 45.82
N LEU A 380 -66.96 22.11 44.62
CA LEU A 380 -66.21 20.86 44.47
C LEU A 380 -64.80 21.19 44.02
N GLN A 381 -63.87 20.83 44.90
CA GLN A 381 -62.43 20.82 44.68
C GLN A 381 -62.11 19.99 43.43
N SER A 382 -61.80 20.64 42.32
CA SER A 382 -61.05 20.01 41.24
C SER A 382 -59.57 20.08 41.60
N ILE A 383 -59.06 19.00 42.20
CA ILE A 383 -57.63 18.69 42.15
C ILE A 383 -57.33 18.44 40.67
N GLU A 384 -56.82 19.45 39.97
CA GLU A 384 -56.17 19.23 38.68
C GLU A 384 -54.99 18.28 38.92
N PRO A 385 -54.93 17.11 38.26
CA PRO A 385 -53.72 16.32 38.26
C PRO A 385 -52.66 17.16 37.56
N ILE A 386 -51.65 17.56 38.32
CA ILE A 386 -50.42 18.14 37.81
C ILE A 386 -49.86 17.13 36.80
N ILE A 387 -50.07 17.38 35.51
CA ILE A 387 -49.39 16.67 34.44
C ILE A 387 -47.90 16.93 34.67
N PRO A 388 -47.07 15.92 35.01
CA PRO A 388 -45.66 16.15 35.12
C PRO A 388 -45.19 16.49 33.71
N ILE A 389 -44.62 17.68 33.54
CA ILE A 389 -43.88 18.05 32.34
C ILE A 389 -42.72 17.04 32.26
N VAL A 390 -42.91 15.96 31.52
CA VAL A 390 -41.86 15.00 31.18
C VAL A 390 -40.84 15.81 30.39
N ARG A 391 -39.75 16.20 31.06
CA ARG A 391 -38.54 16.63 30.38
C ARG A 391 -38.18 15.49 29.44
N LYS A 392 -38.36 15.69 28.13
CA LYS A 392 -37.89 14.75 27.11
C LYS A 392 -36.39 14.61 27.31
N ASP A 393 -35.98 13.51 27.93
CA ASP A 393 -34.58 13.15 27.99
C ASP A 393 -34.13 12.85 26.55
N LYS A 394 -33.26 13.72 26.02
CA LYS A 394 -32.75 13.60 24.65
C LYS A 394 -32.03 12.25 24.45
N GLN A 395 -31.41 11.72 25.51
CA GLN A 395 -30.74 10.42 25.44
C GLN A 395 -31.75 9.28 25.34
N ALA A 396 -32.84 9.33 26.11
CA ALA A 396 -33.89 8.33 26.02
C ALA A 396 -34.58 8.35 24.64
N GLU A 397 -34.80 9.54 24.06
CA GLU A 397 -35.34 9.65 22.70
C GLU A 397 -34.37 9.09 21.65
N HIS A 398 -33.07 9.30 21.81
CA HIS A 398 -32.04 8.72 20.95
C HIS A 398 -32.02 7.18 21.05
N ASN A 399 -31.95 6.64 22.26
CA ASN A 399 -31.95 5.20 22.51
C ASN A 399 -33.21 4.52 21.96
N LEU A 400 -34.39 5.17 22.08
CA LEU A 400 -35.63 4.67 21.51
C LEU A 400 -35.62 4.64 19.98
N LYS A 401 -35.10 5.69 19.32
CA LYS A 401 -34.95 5.72 17.86
C LYS A 401 -33.97 4.66 17.38
N PHE A 402 -32.86 4.48 18.09
CA PHE A 402 -31.88 3.44 17.81
C PHE A 402 -32.49 2.04 17.93
N LEU A 403 -33.19 1.76 19.04
CA LEU A 403 -33.87 0.49 19.24
C LEU A 403 -34.95 0.26 18.17
N GLN A 404 -35.72 1.29 17.81
CA GLN A 404 -36.69 1.22 16.73
C GLN A 404 -36.01 0.86 15.40
N SER A 405 -34.86 1.44 15.09
CA SER A 405 -34.08 1.12 13.89
C SER A 405 -33.63 -0.35 13.86
N ILE A 406 -33.26 -0.92 15.02
CA ILE A 406 -32.87 -2.34 15.12
C ILE A 406 -34.08 -3.27 14.97
N ILE A 407 -35.22 -2.92 15.57
CA ILE A 407 -36.46 -3.71 15.46
C ILE A 407 -37.00 -3.69 14.03
N GLU A 408 -36.92 -2.54 13.35
CA GLU A 408 -37.36 -2.38 11.96
C GLU A 408 -36.38 -2.99 10.96
N TYR A 409 -35.16 -3.33 11.39
CA TYR A 409 -34.16 -3.95 10.53
C TYR A 409 -34.63 -5.31 10.02
N ARG A 410 -34.43 -5.51 8.72
CA ARG A 410 -34.75 -6.76 8.02
C ARG A 410 -33.46 -7.39 7.55
N LEU A 411 -33.32 -8.68 7.81
CA LEU A 411 -32.14 -9.45 7.42
C LEU A 411 -31.97 -9.41 5.91
N THR A 412 -30.74 -9.17 5.46
CA THR A 412 -30.34 -9.08 4.07
C THR A 412 -30.55 -10.42 3.35
N SER A 413 -30.30 -11.53 4.04
CA SER A 413 -30.42 -12.89 3.49
C SER A 413 -31.88 -13.33 3.33
N SER A 414 -32.71 -13.12 4.37
CA SER A 414 -34.06 -13.68 4.46
C SER A 414 -35.18 -12.67 4.20
N LYS A 415 -34.89 -11.36 4.28
CA LYS A 415 -35.86 -10.23 4.25
C LYS A 415 -36.92 -10.27 5.36
N GLU A 416 -36.84 -11.23 6.26
CA GLU A 416 -37.60 -11.32 7.49
C GLU A 416 -37.06 -10.28 8.50
N PRO A 417 -37.94 -9.71 9.36
CA PRO A 417 -37.49 -8.87 10.46
C PRO A 417 -36.68 -9.71 11.44
N VAL A 418 -35.63 -9.10 11.99
CA VAL A 418 -34.60 -9.80 12.77
C VAL A 418 -35.16 -10.59 13.95
N PHE A 419 -36.10 -9.99 14.67
CA PHE A 419 -36.72 -10.63 15.84
C PHE A 419 -37.58 -11.84 15.47
N GLU A 420 -38.17 -11.88 14.27
CA GLU A 420 -38.90 -13.06 13.79
C GLU A 420 -37.94 -14.19 13.42
N ALA A 421 -36.78 -13.88 12.84
CA ALA A 421 -35.75 -14.87 12.59
C ALA A 421 -35.20 -15.44 13.91
N LEU A 422 -34.98 -14.59 14.92
CA LEU A 422 -34.52 -15.03 16.25
C LEU A 422 -35.54 -15.88 17.02
N LEU A 423 -36.84 -15.83 16.70
CA LEU A 423 -37.83 -16.72 17.30
C LEU A 423 -37.60 -18.19 16.93
N LYS A 424 -36.94 -18.46 15.80
CA LYS A 424 -36.68 -19.82 15.30
C LYS A 424 -35.54 -20.50 16.06
N PHE A 425 -34.77 -19.75 16.85
CA PHE A 425 -33.61 -20.25 17.56
C PHE A 425 -33.86 -20.33 19.07
N ALA A 426 -33.46 -21.44 19.67
CA ALA A 426 -33.40 -21.67 21.11
C ALA A 426 -32.12 -22.44 21.43
N PHE A 427 -31.56 -22.25 22.62
CA PHE A 427 -30.36 -22.96 23.00
C PHE A 427 -30.68 -24.44 23.21
N PRO A 428 -29.84 -25.39 22.74
CA PRO A 428 -30.01 -26.81 23.06
C PRO A 428 -30.11 -27.07 24.57
N SER A 429 -29.40 -26.28 25.38
CA SER A 429 -29.43 -26.38 26.85
C SER A 429 -30.72 -25.82 27.49
N ASP A 430 -31.43 -24.91 26.82
CA ASP A 430 -32.70 -24.36 27.28
C ASP A 430 -33.65 -24.13 26.09
N PRO A 431 -34.32 -25.18 25.60
CA PRO A 431 -35.20 -25.10 24.44
C PRO A 431 -36.49 -24.31 24.73
N SER A 432 -36.76 -23.97 25.99
CA SER A 432 -37.98 -23.25 26.39
C SER A 432 -37.90 -21.75 26.14
N LYS A 433 -36.69 -21.18 26.14
CA LYS A 433 -36.44 -19.76 25.90
C LYS A 433 -35.89 -19.53 24.49
N THR A 434 -36.63 -18.78 23.69
CA THR A 434 -36.16 -18.35 22.37
C THR A 434 -35.10 -17.26 22.48
N PHE A 435 -34.29 -17.11 21.42
CA PHE A 435 -33.29 -16.04 21.35
C PHE A 435 -33.95 -14.67 21.37
N SER A 436 -35.09 -14.50 20.68
CA SER A 436 -35.85 -13.25 20.74
C SER A 436 -36.37 -12.92 22.15
N GLY A 437 -36.84 -13.92 22.91
CA GLY A 437 -37.30 -13.74 24.29
C GLY A 437 -36.16 -13.34 25.22
N THR A 438 -34.99 -13.98 25.06
CA THR A 438 -33.78 -13.65 25.82
C THR A 438 -33.29 -12.23 25.51
N LEU A 439 -33.31 -11.84 24.23
CA LEU A 439 -32.92 -10.50 23.80
C LEU A 439 -33.88 -9.43 24.35
N TRP A 440 -35.20 -9.66 24.31
CA TRP A 440 -36.18 -8.73 24.89
C TRP A 440 -36.10 -8.63 26.41
N GLU A 441 -35.91 -9.77 27.10
CA GLU A 441 -35.70 -9.81 28.55
C GLU A 441 -34.44 -9.02 28.92
N GLY A 442 -33.36 -9.16 28.15
CA GLY A 442 -32.14 -8.37 28.30
C GLY A 442 -32.35 -6.89 28.03
N ILE A 443 -32.94 -6.52 26.88
CA ILE A 443 -33.22 -5.11 26.51
C ILE A 443 -34.05 -4.41 27.58
N ALA A 444 -35.03 -5.09 28.20
CA ALA A 444 -35.85 -4.53 29.26
C ALA A 444 -35.05 -4.20 30.55
N GLN A 445 -33.91 -4.87 30.77
CA GLN A 445 -33.00 -4.62 31.89
C GLN A 445 -31.94 -3.57 31.56
N LEU A 446 -31.71 -3.27 30.27
CA LEU A 446 -30.75 -2.28 29.84
C LEU A 446 -31.28 -0.85 30.09
N GLY A 447 -30.42 -0.01 30.65
CA GLY A 447 -30.73 1.40 30.86
C GLY A 447 -29.47 2.24 31.03
N GLY A 448 -29.50 3.46 30.51
CA GLY A 448 -28.43 4.44 30.70
C GLY A 448 -27.75 4.91 29.41
N LYS A 449 -26.56 5.49 29.58
CA LYS A 449 -25.80 6.14 28.50
C LYS A 449 -25.09 5.15 27.58
N ARG A 450 -24.82 3.93 28.03
CA ARG A 450 -24.12 2.86 27.30
C ARG A 450 -25.07 1.85 26.64
N PHE A 451 -26.32 2.22 26.45
CA PHE A 451 -27.36 1.33 25.94
C PHE A 451 -26.97 0.59 24.63
N THR A 452 -26.33 1.29 23.68
CA THR A 452 -25.91 0.69 22.40
C THR A 452 -24.80 -0.35 22.60
N ALA A 453 -23.78 -0.04 23.40
CA ALA A 453 -22.71 -0.96 23.76
C ALA A 453 -23.24 -2.16 24.56
N ASP A 454 -24.10 -1.94 25.56
CA ASP A 454 -24.62 -3.02 26.40
C ASP A 454 -25.54 -3.96 25.60
N LEU A 455 -26.25 -3.44 24.59
CA LEU A 455 -27.03 -4.26 23.65
C LEU A 455 -26.12 -5.12 22.77
N LEU A 456 -25.02 -4.56 22.27
CA LEU A 456 -24.02 -5.34 21.52
C LEU A 456 -23.39 -6.41 22.41
N GLN A 457 -23.05 -6.08 23.65
CA GLN A 457 -22.50 -7.02 24.62
C GLN A 457 -23.44 -8.22 24.85
N LEU A 458 -24.74 -7.98 25.01
CA LEU A 458 -25.74 -9.03 25.14
C LEU A 458 -25.77 -9.98 23.93
N LEU A 459 -25.65 -9.44 22.71
CA LEU A 459 -25.57 -10.25 21.49
C LEU A 459 -24.27 -11.05 21.41
N LEU A 460 -23.15 -10.46 21.81
CA LEU A 460 -21.85 -11.13 21.88
C LEU A 460 -21.85 -12.27 22.92
N ASP A 461 -22.53 -12.09 24.05
CA ASP A 461 -22.68 -13.12 25.07
C ASP A 461 -23.54 -14.29 24.55
N MET A 462 -24.63 -13.99 23.82
CA MET A 462 -25.44 -15.00 23.15
C MET A 462 -24.65 -15.76 22.06
N TRP A 463 -23.83 -15.04 21.29
CA TRP A 463 -22.96 -15.64 20.29
C TRP A 463 -21.89 -16.53 20.95
N SER A 464 -21.21 -16.03 21.99
CA SER A 464 -20.24 -16.79 22.77
C SER A 464 -20.84 -18.08 23.34
N LYS A 465 -22.07 -18.00 23.89
CA LYS A 465 -22.79 -19.17 24.38
C LYS A 465 -23.13 -20.15 23.25
N SER A 466 -23.54 -19.66 22.08
CA SER A 466 -23.82 -20.49 20.90
C SER A 466 -22.58 -21.27 20.46
N LEU A 467 -21.40 -20.64 20.48
CA LEU A 467 -20.13 -21.31 20.18
C LEU A 467 -19.78 -22.40 21.22
N LYS A 468 -19.98 -22.12 22.52
CA LYS A 468 -19.73 -23.09 23.60
C LYS A 468 -20.63 -24.33 23.49
N GLU A 469 -21.88 -24.14 23.08
CA GLU A 469 -22.84 -25.22 22.86
C GLU A 469 -22.73 -25.88 21.48
N GLN A 470 -21.76 -25.48 20.65
CA GLN A 470 -21.58 -25.94 19.26
C GLN A 470 -22.85 -25.78 18.40
N TYR A 471 -23.67 -24.78 18.72
CA TYR A 471 -24.89 -24.47 17.99
C TYR A 471 -24.64 -23.33 17.00
N TYR A 472 -24.34 -23.69 15.76
CA TYR A 472 -23.83 -22.75 14.74
C TYR A 472 -24.90 -22.06 13.90
N SER A 473 -26.08 -22.66 13.76
CA SER A 473 -27.22 -22.12 13.01
C SER A 473 -27.54 -20.62 13.27
N PRO A 474 -27.54 -20.09 14.50
CA PRO A 474 -27.86 -18.67 14.74
C PRO A 474 -26.72 -17.69 14.45
N ILE A 475 -25.48 -18.17 14.21
CA ILE A 475 -24.29 -17.30 14.11
C ILE A 475 -24.41 -16.27 13.00
N ALA A 476 -24.91 -16.67 11.82
CA ALA A 476 -25.06 -15.75 10.69
C ALA A 476 -25.99 -14.56 11.03
N THR A 477 -27.10 -14.84 11.74
CA THR A 477 -28.06 -13.83 12.18
C THR A 477 -27.47 -12.92 13.27
N LEU A 478 -26.79 -13.50 14.27
CA LEU A 478 -26.15 -12.74 15.35
C LEU A 478 -25.04 -11.82 14.83
N ARG A 479 -24.21 -12.32 13.90
CA ARG A 479 -23.17 -11.53 13.23
C ARG A 479 -23.77 -10.37 12.44
N GLU A 480 -24.81 -10.61 11.65
CA GLU A 480 -25.46 -9.55 10.87
C GLU A 480 -26.04 -8.45 11.77
N MET A 481 -26.66 -8.83 12.90
CA MET A 481 -27.10 -7.86 13.90
C MET A 481 -25.95 -7.06 14.51
N ALA A 482 -24.85 -7.73 14.88
CA ALA A 482 -23.68 -7.07 15.45
C ALA A 482 -23.08 -6.06 14.47
N SER A 483 -22.94 -6.44 13.19
CA SER A 483 -22.49 -5.54 12.12
C SER A 483 -23.41 -4.33 11.99
N GLN A 484 -24.72 -4.55 11.94
CA GLN A 484 -25.70 -3.47 11.82
C GLN A 484 -25.68 -2.51 13.01
N ILE A 485 -25.43 -3.01 14.22
CA ILE A 485 -25.29 -2.16 15.42
C ILE A 485 -24.05 -1.29 15.33
N ILE A 486 -22.91 -1.86 14.90
CA ILE A 486 -21.66 -1.13 14.71
C ILE A 486 -21.79 -0.06 13.61
N ASP A 487 -22.47 -0.39 12.50
CA ASP A 487 -22.70 0.54 11.39
C ASP A 487 -23.59 1.73 11.79
N LEU A 488 -24.50 1.54 12.75
CA LEU A 488 -25.38 2.61 13.25
C LEU A 488 -24.66 3.57 14.22
N ASP A 489 -23.70 3.08 15.01
CA ASP A 489 -22.97 3.86 16.00
C ASP A 489 -21.55 3.33 16.19
N MET A 490 -20.61 3.77 15.34
CA MET A 490 -19.21 3.33 15.41
C MET A 490 -18.50 3.75 16.71
N LEU A 491 -19.01 4.77 17.41
CA LEU A 491 -18.41 5.30 18.64
C LEU A 491 -18.73 4.44 19.88
N LEU A 492 -19.55 3.40 19.75
CA LEU A 492 -19.87 2.48 20.85
C LEU A 492 -18.70 1.54 21.21
N ILE A 493 -17.72 1.39 20.31
CA ILE A 493 -16.63 0.42 20.48
C ILE A 493 -15.68 0.93 21.57
N ASP A 494 -15.67 0.23 22.70
CA ASP A 494 -14.77 0.50 23.81
C ASP A 494 -13.95 -0.75 24.17
N SER A 495 -13.09 -0.64 25.18
CA SER A 495 -12.24 -1.75 25.61
C SER A 495 -13.04 -2.98 26.07
N GLY A 496 -14.24 -2.79 26.64
CA GLY A 496 -15.14 -3.88 27.01
C GLY A 496 -15.67 -4.64 25.80
N ILE A 497 -16.14 -3.93 24.78
CA ILE A 497 -16.62 -4.53 23.54
C ILE A 497 -15.49 -5.24 22.79
N ILE A 498 -14.30 -4.64 22.70
CA ILE A 498 -13.14 -5.28 22.05
C ILE A 498 -12.77 -6.59 22.76
N THR A 499 -12.70 -6.58 24.10
CA THR A 499 -12.36 -7.77 24.88
C THR A 499 -13.39 -8.89 24.78
N ALA A 500 -14.67 -8.57 24.55
CA ALA A 500 -15.70 -9.57 24.30
C ALA A 500 -15.74 -10.05 22.84
N MET A 501 -15.63 -9.12 21.87
CA MET A 501 -15.88 -9.39 20.46
C MET A 501 -14.73 -10.12 19.77
N ILE A 502 -13.48 -9.70 20.00
CA ILE A 502 -12.33 -10.27 19.28
C ILE A 502 -12.19 -11.79 19.56
N PRO A 503 -12.28 -12.28 20.82
CA PRO A 503 -12.24 -13.73 21.07
C PRO A 503 -13.39 -14.50 20.41
N VAL A 504 -14.60 -13.93 20.36
CA VAL A 504 -15.77 -14.56 19.71
C VAL A 504 -15.57 -14.66 18.20
N LEU A 505 -15.08 -13.60 17.56
CA LEU A 505 -14.77 -13.61 16.13
C LEU A 505 -13.65 -14.60 15.81
N LYS A 506 -12.54 -14.58 16.56
CA LYS A 506 -11.44 -15.56 16.40
C LYS A 506 -11.95 -16.99 16.51
N SER A 507 -12.71 -17.29 17.57
CA SER A 507 -13.27 -18.63 17.81
C SER A 507 -14.22 -19.09 16.71
N THR A 508 -14.97 -18.16 16.10
CA THR A 508 -15.86 -18.48 14.98
C THR A 508 -15.05 -18.79 13.71
N ILE A 509 -14.04 -17.96 13.40
CA ILE A 509 -13.17 -18.14 12.22
C ILE A 509 -12.37 -19.45 12.32
N THR A 510 -11.87 -19.78 13.51
CA THR A 510 -11.05 -20.98 13.74
C THR A 510 -11.79 -22.28 13.44
N ILE A 511 -13.13 -22.34 13.54
CA ILE A 511 -13.91 -23.56 13.30
C ILE A 511 -13.58 -24.21 11.96
N ASN A 512 -13.57 -23.42 10.89
CA ASN A 512 -13.25 -23.91 9.55
C ASN A 512 -11.77 -23.72 9.20
N ALA A 513 -11.14 -22.64 9.68
CA ALA A 513 -9.73 -22.36 9.39
C ALA A 513 -8.79 -23.43 9.96
N GLU A 514 -9.06 -23.95 11.16
CA GLU A 514 -8.26 -25.00 11.79
C GLU A 514 -8.39 -26.31 11.00
N LYS A 515 -9.58 -26.66 10.52
CA LYS A 515 -9.79 -27.87 9.70
C LYS A 515 -9.02 -27.80 8.39
N ARG A 516 -9.00 -26.64 7.73
CA ARG A 516 -8.16 -26.43 6.54
C ARG A 516 -6.68 -26.53 6.87
N PHE A 517 -6.25 -25.95 7.99
CA PHE A 517 -4.87 -26.03 8.45
C PHE A 517 -4.44 -27.48 8.77
N GLN A 518 -5.31 -28.28 9.37
CA GLN A 518 -5.02 -29.68 9.70
C GLN A 518 -4.74 -30.55 8.45
N HIS A 519 -5.33 -30.18 7.31
CA HIS A 519 -5.12 -30.83 6.01
C HIS A 519 -3.95 -30.23 5.22
N SER A 520 -3.28 -29.20 5.76
CA SER A 520 -2.07 -28.63 5.17
C SER A 520 -0.87 -29.58 5.35
N PRO A 521 0.05 -29.69 4.37
CA PRO A 521 1.28 -30.46 4.47
C PRO A 521 2.26 -29.87 5.49
N VAL A 522 2.00 -28.66 5.99
CA VAL A 522 2.75 -28.03 7.07
C VAL A 522 2.37 -28.63 8.42
N ASN A 523 1.19 -29.23 8.54
CA ASN A 523 0.77 -29.88 9.77
C ASN A 523 1.48 -31.23 9.96
N HIS A 524 2.00 -31.48 11.16
CA HIS A 524 2.73 -32.69 11.53
C HIS A 524 1.96 -33.99 11.23
N THR A 525 0.63 -33.98 11.35
CA THR A 525 -0.23 -35.15 11.09
C THR A 525 -0.30 -35.53 9.61
N THR A 526 -0.11 -34.55 8.72
CA THR A 526 -0.35 -34.68 7.27
C THR A 526 0.94 -34.35 6.48
N TYR A 527 2.09 -34.32 7.17
CA TYR A 527 3.35 -33.88 6.60
C TYR A 527 3.69 -34.62 5.30
N GLY A 528 3.94 -33.84 4.24
CA GLY A 528 4.29 -34.36 2.91
C GLY A 528 3.14 -34.96 2.08
N LYS A 529 1.90 -35.01 2.59
CA LYS A 529 0.73 -35.51 1.83
C LYS A 529 -0.13 -34.33 1.38
N ILE A 530 -0.01 -33.93 0.12
CA ILE A 530 -0.87 -32.89 -0.48
C ILE A 530 -2.28 -33.47 -0.63
N ARG A 531 -3.21 -32.99 0.19
CA ARG A 531 -4.65 -33.31 0.10
C ARG A 531 -5.44 -32.02 0.16
N GLN A 532 -6.49 -31.92 -0.64
CA GLN A 532 -7.47 -30.85 -0.52
C GLN A 532 -8.34 -31.08 0.71
N THR A 533 -8.89 -30.02 1.29
CA THR A 533 -9.79 -30.15 2.45
C THR A 533 -11.14 -30.71 1.98
N PRO A 534 -11.62 -31.84 2.53
CA PRO A 534 -12.94 -32.36 2.17
C PRO A 534 -14.06 -31.45 2.67
N GLN A 535 -15.08 -31.19 1.82
CA GLN A 535 -16.24 -30.36 2.20
C GLN A 535 -17.02 -30.92 3.38
N SER A 536 -16.98 -32.25 3.60
CA SER A 536 -17.68 -32.92 4.71
C SER A 536 -17.11 -32.58 6.10
N VAL A 537 -15.87 -32.09 6.17
CA VAL A 537 -15.21 -31.71 7.43
C VAL A 537 -15.46 -30.24 7.76
N LEU A 538 -15.89 -29.45 6.77
CA LEU A 538 -16.19 -28.03 6.93
C LEU A 538 -17.63 -27.84 7.41
N ASN A 539 -17.86 -26.84 8.25
CA ASN A 539 -19.19 -26.45 8.69
C ASN A 539 -19.74 -25.36 7.77
N PRO A 540 -20.73 -25.65 6.90
CA PRO A 540 -21.27 -24.67 5.95
C PRO A 540 -22.12 -23.58 6.61
N GLU A 541 -22.58 -23.80 7.84
CA GLU A 541 -23.34 -22.82 8.61
C GLU A 541 -22.47 -21.67 9.15
N VAL A 542 -21.14 -21.86 9.17
CA VAL A 542 -20.19 -20.89 9.70
C VAL A 542 -19.42 -20.22 8.57
N ASP A 543 -19.73 -18.95 8.34
CA ASP A 543 -19.02 -18.08 7.41
C ASP A 543 -17.88 -17.33 8.13
N GLY A 544 -16.67 -17.89 8.02
CA GLY A 544 -15.46 -17.30 8.59
C GLY A 544 -15.03 -16.01 7.89
N THR A 545 -15.28 -15.89 6.59
CA THR A 545 -14.87 -14.75 5.76
C THR A 545 -15.53 -13.47 6.26
N SER A 546 -16.86 -13.48 6.41
CA SER A 546 -17.55 -12.30 6.92
C SER A 546 -17.28 -12.00 8.40
N CYS A 547 -16.88 -12.98 9.21
CA CYS A 547 -16.40 -12.70 10.57
C CYS A 547 -15.06 -11.96 10.54
N LEU A 548 -14.18 -12.30 9.59
CA LEU A 548 -12.92 -11.60 9.37
C LEU A 548 -13.14 -10.19 8.79
N GLU A 549 -14.12 -10.01 7.91
CA GLU A 549 -14.56 -8.68 7.45
C GLU A 549 -15.06 -7.82 8.60
N LEU A 550 -15.90 -8.37 9.49
CA LEU A 550 -16.35 -7.65 10.68
C LEU A 550 -15.18 -7.28 11.59
N MET A 551 -14.21 -8.18 11.78
CA MET A 551 -12.98 -7.89 12.52
C MET A 551 -12.19 -6.73 11.89
N LEU A 552 -12.11 -6.69 10.56
CA LEU A 552 -11.48 -5.60 9.81
C LEU A 552 -12.23 -4.28 9.96
N THR A 553 -13.57 -4.28 9.89
CA THR A 553 -14.40 -3.09 10.13
C THR A 553 -14.15 -2.52 11.52
N VAL A 554 -14.08 -3.39 12.54
CA VAL A 554 -13.77 -2.99 13.92
C VAL A 554 -12.38 -2.39 14.01
N ALA A 555 -11.37 -3.02 13.38
CA ALA A 555 -10.00 -2.51 13.37
C ALA A 555 -9.91 -1.12 12.72
N TYR A 556 -10.64 -0.86 11.63
CA TYR A 556 -10.72 0.48 11.05
C TYR A 556 -11.42 1.48 11.97
N ALA A 557 -12.53 1.07 12.62
CA ALA A 557 -13.26 1.94 13.53
C ALA A 557 -12.44 2.38 14.75
N VAL A 558 -11.51 1.53 15.22
CA VAL A 558 -10.63 1.84 16.35
C VAL A 558 -9.24 2.33 15.94
N SER A 559 -8.96 2.48 14.64
CA SER A 559 -7.61 2.80 14.15
C SER A 559 -7.08 4.16 14.61
N ASP A 560 -7.97 5.12 14.91
CA ASP A 560 -7.63 6.45 15.44
C ASP A 560 -7.29 6.44 16.94
N ASP A 561 -7.66 5.39 17.68
CA ASP A 561 -7.39 5.24 19.11
C ASP A 561 -6.24 4.23 19.33
N PRO A 562 -5.02 4.70 19.67
CA PRO A 562 -3.85 3.84 19.80
C PRO A 562 -4.00 2.79 20.91
N ASP A 563 -4.77 3.08 21.96
CA ASP A 563 -4.96 2.16 23.09
C ASP A 563 -5.92 1.02 22.70
N LEU A 564 -6.99 1.34 21.97
CA LEU A 564 -7.97 0.36 21.51
C LEU A 564 -7.41 -0.54 20.40
N ILE A 565 -6.68 0.00 19.43
CA ILE A 565 -6.04 -0.80 18.38
C ILE A 565 -4.94 -1.70 18.98
N ALA A 566 -4.15 -1.21 19.94
CA ALA A 566 -3.17 -2.03 20.64
C ALA A 566 -3.84 -3.14 21.46
N LEU A 567 -4.97 -2.86 22.12
CA LEU A 567 -5.76 -3.88 22.82
C LEU A 567 -6.28 -4.96 21.86
N LEU A 568 -6.76 -4.58 20.68
CA LEU A 568 -7.18 -5.52 19.64
C LEU A 568 -6.03 -6.46 19.25
N TRP A 569 -4.85 -5.91 18.94
CA TRP A 569 -3.68 -6.71 18.52
C TRP A 569 -3.03 -7.51 19.66
N ARG A 570 -3.29 -7.17 20.92
CA ARG A 570 -2.96 -7.99 22.08
C ARG A 570 -3.89 -9.20 22.23
N LEU A 571 -5.13 -9.11 21.75
CA LEU A 571 -6.10 -10.22 21.77
C LEU A 571 -6.00 -11.13 20.55
N VAL A 572 -5.39 -10.67 19.46
CA VAL A 572 -5.11 -11.48 18.27
C VAL A 572 -3.76 -12.16 18.41
N ASP A 573 -3.76 -13.50 18.49
CA ASP A 573 -2.54 -14.28 18.67
C ASP A 573 -1.81 -14.48 17.35
N HIS A 574 -0.48 -14.53 17.39
CA HIS A 574 0.34 -14.78 16.22
C HIS A 574 0.05 -16.13 15.54
N GLU A 575 -0.28 -17.18 16.29
CA GLU A 575 -0.66 -18.49 15.73
C GLU A 575 -1.91 -18.39 14.84
N PHE A 576 -2.91 -17.63 15.29
CA PHE A 576 -4.11 -17.36 14.50
C PHE A 576 -3.75 -16.65 13.20
N ILE A 577 -2.90 -15.62 13.25
CA ILE A 577 -2.46 -14.89 12.06
C ILE A 577 -1.72 -15.83 11.09
N LEU A 578 -0.77 -16.62 11.57
CA LEU A 578 -0.01 -17.56 10.75
C LEU A 578 -0.91 -18.63 10.12
N MET A 579 -1.92 -19.11 10.85
CA MET A 579 -2.92 -20.04 10.33
C MET A 579 -3.78 -19.41 9.23
N MET A 580 -4.22 -18.16 9.42
CA MET A 580 -5.04 -17.42 8.46
C MET A 580 -4.25 -17.01 7.20
N LEU A 581 -2.94 -16.83 7.32
CA LEU A 581 -2.05 -16.58 6.18
C LEU A 581 -1.58 -17.87 5.49
N ASN A 582 -2.00 -19.06 5.92
CA ASN A 582 -1.58 -20.32 5.29
C ASN A 582 -2.16 -20.46 3.87
N ALA A 583 -1.42 -21.06 2.94
CA ALA A 583 -1.86 -21.32 1.57
C ALA A 583 -3.03 -22.32 1.45
N TRP A 584 -3.50 -22.90 2.55
CA TRP A 584 -4.70 -23.75 2.60
C TRP A 584 -5.96 -22.97 2.97
N GLN A 585 -5.84 -21.69 3.29
CA GLN A 585 -6.98 -20.81 3.46
C GLN A 585 -7.42 -20.24 2.10
N PRO A 586 -8.71 -19.88 1.93
CA PRO A 586 -9.19 -19.19 0.74
C PRO A 586 -8.44 -17.89 0.48
N ILE A 587 -8.22 -17.54 -0.79
CA ILE A 587 -7.53 -16.28 -1.17
C ILE A 587 -8.23 -15.05 -0.56
N SER A 588 -9.56 -15.05 -0.48
CA SER A 588 -10.34 -13.99 0.17
C SER A 588 -9.93 -13.78 1.63
N ASP A 589 -9.78 -14.87 2.38
CA ASP A 589 -9.44 -14.83 3.81
C ASP A 589 -8.00 -14.37 4.01
N ILE A 590 -7.07 -14.87 3.18
CA ILE A 590 -5.67 -14.42 3.21
C ILE A 590 -5.58 -12.92 2.91
N ALA A 591 -6.27 -12.45 1.86
CA ALA A 591 -6.27 -11.04 1.49
C ALA A 591 -6.88 -10.14 2.58
N LEU A 592 -7.98 -10.57 3.21
CA LEU A 592 -8.57 -9.87 4.34
C LEU A 592 -7.63 -9.84 5.54
N MET A 593 -6.92 -10.93 5.83
CA MET A 593 -5.93 -10.98 6.91
C MET A 593 -4.74 -10.05 6.63
N LEU A 594 -4.27 -9.95 5.38
CA LEU A 594 -3.24 -8.99 4.98
C LEU A 594 -3.70 -7.54 5.15
N ARG A 595 -4.96 -7.24 4.79
CA ARG A 595 -5.55 -5.91 5.01
C ARG A 595 -5.74 -5.59 6.49
N LEU A 596 -6.14 -6.58 7.29
CA LEU A 596 -6.23 -6.45 8.74
C LEU A 596 -4.83 -6.16 9.32
N LEU A 597 -3.79 -6.91 8.93
CA LEU A 597 -2.41 -6.65 9.35
C LEU A 597 -1.91 -5.25 9.01
N ALA A 598 -2.43 -4.61 7.97
CA ALA A 598 -2.07 -3.22 7.68
C ALA A 598 -2.46 -2.25 8.80
N THR A 599 -3.43 -2.60 9.65
CA THR A 599 -3.83 -1.82 10.84
C THR A 599 -2.97 -2.13 12.09
N SER A 600 -2.06 -3.11 12.00
CA SER A 600 -1.16 -3.52 13.10
C SER A 600 0.19 -2.81 13.10
N ILE A 601 0.40 -1.86 12.18
CA ILE A 601 1.69 -1.18 12.03
C ILE A 601 1.77 -0.06 13.06
N LEU A 602 2.38 -0.37 14.21
CA LEU A 602 2.60 0.57 15.31
C LEU A 602 4.06 1.06 15.32
N PRO A 603 4.38 2.16 16.03
CA PRO A 603 5.73 2.72 16.03
C PRO A 603 6.84 1.77 16.47
N SER A 604 6.53 0.80 17.34
CA SER A 604 7.52 -0.13 17.92
C SER A 604 7.16 -1.61 17.76
N THR A 605 6.01 -1.93 17.19
CA THR A 605 5.54 -3.32 17.07
C THR A 605 4.79 -3.52 15.76
N PHE A 606 4.86 -4.73 15.23
CA PHE A 606 4.09 -5.14 14.06
C PHE A 606 3.35 -6.47 14.32
N GLY A 607 2.07 -6.53 13.94
CA GLY A 607 1.24 -7.71 14.11
C GLY A 607 0.75 -7.91 15.55
N SER A 608 0.82 -9.16 16.02
CA SER A 608 0.40 -9.52 17.39
C SER A 608 1.32 -8.90 18.43
N ILE A 609 0.75 -8.28 19.47
CA ILE A 609 1.50 -7.65 20.55
C ILE A 609 1.68 -8.65 21.69
N CYS A 610 2.92 -9.11 21.88
CA CYS A 610 3.27 -10.04 22.94
C CYS A 610 3.57 -9.30 24.24
N VAL A 611 2.85 -9.63 25.32
CA VAL A 611 3.07 -9.03 26.65
C VAL A 611 4.25 -9.70 27.38
N ASP A 612 4.37 -11.03 27.22
CA ASP A 612 5.31 -11.87 27.99
C ASP A 612 6.29 -12.65 27.09
N GLY A 613 6.30 -12.38 25.76
CA GLY A 613 7.03 -13.17 24.77
C GLY A 613 8.02 -12.35 23.92
N PRO A 614 8.94 -13.00 23.18
CA PRO A 614 9.92 -12.32 22.34
C PRO A 614 9.26 -11.73 21.08
N GLN A 615 8.83 -10.48 21.15
CA GLN A 615 8.19 -9.71 20.07
C GLN A 615 8.94 -9.84 18.73
N SER A 616 10.26 -9.70 18.73
CA SER A 616 11.08 -9.77 17.52
C SER A 616 11.03 -11.13 16.80
N LYS A 617 10.85 -12.24 17.55
CA LYS A 617 10.70 -13.58 16.92
C LYS A 617 9.36 -13.71 16.21
N VAL A 618 8.30 -13.20 16.84
CA VAL A 618 6.96 -13.19 16.26
C VAL A 618 6.93 -12.34 15.00
N GLU A 619 7.52 -11.16 15.04
CA GLU A 619 7.63 -10.27 13.88
C GLU A 619 8.44 -10.90 12.75
N HIS A 620 9.53 -11.61 13.06
CA HIS A 620 10.30 -12.36 12.07
C HIS A 620 9.47 -13.49 11.42
N TRP A 621 8.69 -14.25 12.21
CA TRP A 621 7.82 -15.28 11.65
C TRP A 621 6.74 -14.70 10.74
N LEU A 622 6.12 -13.59 11.16
CA LEU A 622 5.12 -12.88 10.36
C LEU A 622 5.74 -12.34 9.06
N MET A 623 6.90 -11.70 9.14
CA MET A 623 7.61 -11.15 7.97
C MET A 623 7.99 -12.25 6.98
N SER A 624 8.56 -13.35 7.47
CA SER A 624 8.88 -14.52 6.66
C SER A 624 7.62 -15.08 6.00
N ARG A 625 6.50 -15.20 6.73
CA ARG A 625 5.23 -15.71 6.19
C ARG A 625 4.68 -14.80 5.09
N ILE A 626 4.62 -13.48 5.30
CA ILE A 626 4.17 -12.50 4.30
C ILE A 626 5.04 -12.59 3.05
N CYS A 627 6.37 -12.69 3.20
CA CYS A 627 7.29 -12.82 2.07
C CYS A 627 7.14 -14.16 1.32
N SER A 628 6.69 -15.23 1.97
CA SER A 628 6.40 -16.50 1.29
C SER A 628 5.18 -16.42 0.37
N LEU A 629 4.16 -15.62 0.72
CA LEU A 629 2.96 -15.42 -0.10
C LEU A 629 3.25 -14.81 -1.47
N LEU A 630 4.40 -14.14 -1.63
CA LEU A 630 4.85 -13.62 -2.94
C LEU A 630 5.06 -14.71 -3.99
N ARG A 631 5.23 -15.98 -3.58
CA ARG A 631 5.45 -17.11 -4.50
C ARG A 631 4.44 -18.24 -4.34
N GLU A 632 3.96 -18.47 -3.13
CA GLU A 632 3.03 -19.56 -2.86
C GLU A 632 1.76 -19.47 -3.71
N THR A 633 1.20 -20.63 -4.02
CA THR A 633 -0.05 -20.78 -4.75
C THR A 633 -1.09 -21.40 -3.83
N PRO A 634 -2.03 -20.60 -3.29
CA PRO A 634 -3.08 -21.12 -2.42
C PRO A 634 -3.89 -22.24 -3.08
N ASN A 635 -4.24 -23.24 -2.26
CA ASN A 635 -5.03 -24.38 -2.64
C ASN A 635 -6.52 -24.12 -2.41
N VAL A 636 -7.35 -24.84 -3.16
CA VAL A 636 -8.81 -24.83 -3.01
C VAL A 636 -9.29 -26.07 -2.28
N ASP A 637 -10.41 -25.91 -1.57
CA ASP A 637 -11.14 -27.02 -0.96
C ASP A 637 -11.67 -27.99 -2.05
N GLU A 638 -11.96 -29.23 -1.68
CA GLU A 638 -12.45 -30.24 -2.63
C GLU A 638 -13.74 -29.78 -3.32
N GLY A 639 -13.86 -30.02 -4.63
CA GLY A 639 -15.05 -29.64 -5.41
C GLY A 639 -15.16 -28.17 -5.79
N VAL A 640 -14.21 -27.31 -5.39
CA VAL A 640 -14.15 -25.90 -5.80
C VAL A 640 -13.25 -25.72 -7.03
N ALA A 641 -13.58 -24.78 -7.91
CA ALA A 641 -12.79 -24.47 -9.09
C ALA A 641 -11.41 -23.91 -8.70
N ARG A 642 -10.36 -24.28 -9.44
CA ARG A 642 -9.00 -23.79 -9.20
C ARG A 642 -8.90 -22.29 -9.45
N TYR A 643 -8.05 -21.63 -8.67
CA TYR A 643 -7.72 -20.22 -8.86
C TYR A 643 -7.00 -19.97 -10.19
N THR A 644 -7.26 -18.80 -10.75
CA THR A 644 -6.65 -18.32 -11.98
C THR A 644 -5.31 -17.63 -11.71
N ALA A 645 -4.50 -17.43 -12.76
CA ALA A 645 -3.25 -16.65 -12.65
C ALA A 645 -3.50 -15.21 -12.16
N GLN A 646 -4.65 -14.63 -12.53
CA GLN A 646 -5.08 -13.31 -12.08
C GLN A 646 -5.31 -13.26 -10.57
N ASP A 647 -5.95 -14.29 -9.99
CA ASP A 647 -6.19 -14.37 -8.54
C ASP A 647 -4.88 -14.41 -7.76
N PHE A 648 -3.90 -15.18 -8.24
CA PHE A 648 -2.57 -15.23 -7.63
C PHE A 648 -1.83 -13.89 -7.75
N CYS A 649 -1.91 -13.21 -8.90
CA CYS A 649 -1.31 -11.89 -9.06
C CYS A 649 -1.92 -10.88 -8.11
N GLN A 650 -3.25 -10.88 -7.96
CA GLN A 650 -3.95 -9.97 -7.06
C GLN A 650 -3.52 -10.20 -5.60
N LEU A 651 -3.42 -11.46 -5.16
CA LEU A 651 -2.92 -11.79 -3.82
C LEU A 651 -1.49 -11.28 -3.60
N ARG A 652 -0.60 -11.47 -4.57
CA ARG A 652 0.80 -11.01 -4.49
C ARG A 652 0.89 -9.49 -4.45
N ILE A 653 0.00 -8.78 -5.16
CA ILE A 653 -0.11 -7.33 -5.08
C ILE A 653 -0.52 -6.90 -3.67
N GLU A 654 -1.53 -7.53 -3.07
CA GLU A 654 -1.96 -7.20 -1.69
C GLU A 654 -0.85 -7.47 -0.67
N ALA A 655 -0.08 -8.56 -0.83
CA ALA A 655 1.08 -8.84 0.01
C ALA A 655 2.19 -7.79 -0.16
N MET A 656 2.46 -7.36 -1.40
CA MET A 656 3.44 -6.31 -1.69
C MET A 656 2.97 -4.94 -1.17
N ASP A 657 1.68 -4.63 -1.25
CA ASP A 657 1.10 -3.40 -0.69
C ASP A 657 1.24 -3.36 0.83
N LEU A 658 1.08 -4.50 1.51
CA LEU A 658 1.38 -4.59 2.95
C LEU A 658 2.86 -4.33 3.23
N LEU A 659 3.79 -4.93 2.46
CA LEU A 659 5.23 -4.70 2.63
C LEU A 659 5.60 -3.23 2.39
N ILE A 660 5.01 -2.57 1.41
CA ILE A 660 5.20 -1.12 1.17
C ILE A 660 4.67 -0.30 2.36
N LYS A 661 3.49 -0.65 2.90
CA LYS A 661 2.95 0.04 4.08
C LYS A 661 3.87 -0.11 5.30
N ILE A 662 4.41 -1.30 5.53
CA ILE A 662 5.35 -1.58 6.62
C ILE A 662 6.68 -0.84 6.41
N GLY A 663 7.25 -0.90 5.21
CA GLY A 663 8.58 -0.37 4.93
C GLY A 663 8.62 1.14 4.69
N ILE A 664 7.53 1.74 4.22
CA ILE A 664 7.52 3.11 3.71
C ILE A 664 6.35 3.91 4.31
N THR A 665 5.09 3.55 4.00
CA THR A 665 3.94 4.43 4.29
C THR A 665 3.70 4.67 5.78
N SER A 666 4.21 3.80 6.65
CA SER A 666 4.08 3.93 8.11
C SER A 666 5.07 4.89 8.75
N SER A 667 6.16 5.28 8.07
CA SER A 667 7.02 6.35 8.58
C SER A 667 6.38 7.72 8.31
N PRO A 668 6.62 8.74 9.15
CA PRO A 668 6.16 10.10 8.85
C PRO A 668 6.81 10.64 7.58
N HIS A 669 6.05 11.37 6.75
CA HIS A 669 6.62 12.09 5.60
C HIS A 669 7.75 13.04 6.06
N PRO A 670 8.95 13.02 5.43
CA PRO A 670 9.29 12.54 4.09
C PRO A 670 9.57 11.04 3.88
N HIS A 671 9.23 10.16 4.83
CA HIS A 671 9.46 8.71 4.78
C HIS A 671 10.92 8.27 4.88
N ASP A 672 11.84 9.22 5.09
CA ASP A 672 13.28 8.99 5.09
C ASP A 672 13.86 8.63 6.47
N ASP A 673 13.04 8.20 7.42
CA ASP A 673 13.52 7.88 8.77
C ASP A 673 14.19 6.49 8.81
N PRO A 674 15.52 6.40 8.97
CA PRO A 674 16.23 5.13 9.04
C PRO A 674 15.98 4.39 10.36
N SER A 675 15.38 5.04 11.37
CA SER A 675 15.05 4.42 12.66
C SER A 675 13.66 3.81 12.71
N HIS A 676 12.89 3.89 11.63
CA HIS A 676 11.52 3.38 11.57
C HIS A 676 11.48 1.85 11.73
N HIS A 677 10.69 1.38 12.70
CA HIS A 677 10.60 -0.05 13.06
C HIS A 677 10.27 -0.96 11.89
N GLY A 678 9.27 -0.58 11.07
CA GLY A 678 8.82 -1.40 9.96
C GLY A 678 9.86 -1.55 8.83
N SER A 679 10.60 -0.48 8.50
CA SER A 679 11.63 -0.53 7.48
C SER A 679 12.85 -1.33 7.96
N LEU A 680 13.22 -1.18 9.24
CA LEU A 680 14.25 -1.99 9.91
C LEU A 680 13.86 -3.47 9.99
N LEU A 681 12.58 -3.80 10.19
CA LEU A 681 12.12 -5.18 10.25
C LEU A 681 12.34 -5.89 8.91
N ILE A 682 11.99 -5.25 7.79
CA ILE A 682 12.23 -5.82 6.45
C ILE A 682 13.72 -5.87 6.15
N ALA A 683 14.47 -4.81 6.51
CA ALA A 683 15.90 -4.75 6.29
C ALA A 683 16.63 -5.86 7.07
N ASN A 684 16.30 -6.10 8.34
CA ASN A 684 17.00 -7.07 9.18
C ASN A 684 16.60 -8.53 8.94
N ASP A 685 15.46 -8.78 8.29
CA ASP A 685 15.01 -10.13 7.99
C ASP A 685 15.97 -10.85 7.03
N THR A 686 16.37 -12.07 7.39
CA THR A 686 17.33 -12.88 6.61
C THR A 686 16.81 -13.25 5.22
N ASN A 687 15.50 -13.42 5.06
CA ASN A 687 14.89 -13.98 3.85
C ASN A 687 14.11 -12.94 3.02
N ALA A 688 13.67 -11.83 3.62
CA ALA A 688 12.74 -10.90 2.99
C ALA A 688 13.29 -10.34 1.68
N ILE A 689 14.47 -9.70 1.71
CA ILE A 689 15.10 -9.10 0.51
C ILE A 689 15.29 -10.15 -0.59
N ALA A 690 15.78 -11.34 -0.24
CA ALA A 690 15.99 -12.42 -1.19
C ALA A 690 14.66 -12.86 -1.84
N ARG A 691 13.60 -13.04 -1.04
CA ARG A 691 12.27 -13.44 -1.53
C ARG A 691 11.63 -12.36 -2.40
N ILE A 692 11.79 -11.09 -2.04
CA ILE A 692 11.36 -9.93 -2.83
C ILE A 692 12.05 -9.93 -4.19
N VAL A 693 13.38 -10.05 -4.22
CA VAL A 693 14.18 -10.09 -5.46
C VAL A 693 13.83 -11.31 -6.31
N ARG A 694 13.58 -12.47 -5.69
CA ARG A 694 13.13 -13.64 -6.44
C ARG A 694 11.73 -13.45 -6.99
N SER A 695 10.80 -12.86 -6.24
CA SER A 695 9.47 -12.51 -6.75
C SER A 695 9.59 -11.60 -7.97
N LEU A 696 10.42 -10.55 -7.89
CA LEU A 696 10.70 -9.63 -8.99
C LEU A 696 11.20 -10.37 -10.25
N TYR A 697 12.14 -11.30 -10.09
CA TYR A 697 12.62 -12.15 -11.18
C TYR A 697 11.52 -13.00 -11.83
N ASP A 698 10.68 -13.62 -11.00
CA ASP A 698 9.61 -14.48 -11.47
C ASP A 698 8.56 -13.66 -12.23
N GLN A 699 8.22 -12.43 -11.78
CA GLN A 699 7.27 -11.55 -12.47
C GLN A 699 7.82 -10.99 -13.78
N VAL A 700 9.08 -10.55 -13.82
CA VAL A 700 9.70 -10.07 -15.05
C VAL A 700 9.78 -11.19 -16.08
N SER A 701 10.12 -12.41 -15.66
CA SER A 701 10.07 -13.59 -16.54
C SER A 701 8.65 -13.89 -17.03
N ALA A 702 7.63 -13.77 -16.16
CA ALA A 702 6.22 -13.97 -16.51
C ALA A 702 5.70 -12.92 -17.50
N MET A 703 6.21 -11.68 -17.47
CA MET A 703 5.83 -10.65 -18.44
C MET A 703 6.18 -11.01 -19.90
N TYR A 704 7.19 -11.83 -20.13
CA TYR A 704 7.55 -12.29 -21.48
C TYR A 704 6.69 -13.49 -21.95
N SER A 705 5.76 -13.98 -21.11
CA SER A 705 4.84 -15.06 -21.49
C SER A 705 3.66 -14.51 -22.30
N LEU A 706 3.12 -15.29 -23.25
CA LEU A 706 2.02 -14.91 -24.16
C LEU A 706 0.63 -14.84 -23.47
N HIS A 707 0.52 -14.18 -22.31
CA HIS A 707 -0.75 -14.01 -21.57
C HIS A 707 -1.13 -12.52 -21.44
N PRO A 708 -1.77 -11.93 -22.47
CA PRO A 708 -2.07 -10.50 -22.56
C PRO A 708 -2.83 -9.92 -21.38
N THR A 709 -3.74 -10.70 -20.79
CA THR A 709 -4.68 -10.23 -19.75
C THR A 709 -4.02 -10.00 -18.39
N THR A 710 -2.85 -10.60 -18.13
CA THR A 710 -2.16 -10.53 -16.83
C THR A 710 -0.98 -9.55 -16.82
N HIS A 711 -0.57 -9.00 -17.96
CA HIS A 711 0.61 -8.12 -18.03
C HIS A 711 0.49 -6.86 -17.17
N THR A 712 -0.71 -6.28 -17.06
CA THR A 712 -0.95 -5.09 -16.22
C THR A 712 -0.72 -5.39 -14.73
N LEU A 713 -1.10 -6.59 -14.28
CA LEU A 713 -0.91 -7.02 -12.90
C LEU A 713 0.56 -7.33 -12.61
N TYR A 714 1.25 -8.02 -13.54
CA TYR A 714 2.69 -8.25 -13.42
C TYR A 714 3.50 -6.95 -13.40
N ALA A 715 3.17 -6.00 -14.29
CA ALA A 715 3.81 -4.69 -14.33
C ALA A 715 3.57 -3.90 -13.03
N SER A 716 2.34 -3.90 -12.52
CA SER A 716 2.02 -3.30 -11.21
C SER A 716 2.87 -3.89 -10.09
N LEU A 717 3.02 -5.22 -10.07
CA LEU A 717 3.84 -5.91 -9.07
C LEU A 717 5.33 -5.58 -9.22
N ILE A 718 5.85 -5.47 -10.45
CA ILE A 718 7.23 -5.06 -10.73
C ILE A 718 7.49 -3.64 -10.24
N ASN A 719 6.66 -2.67 -10.65
CA ASN A 719 6.80 -1.27 -10.25
C ASN A 719 6.82 -1.13 -8.71
N LYS A 720 5.88 -1.80 -8.02
CA LYS A 720 5.81 -1.83 -6.55
C LYS A 720 7.03 -2.48 -5.90
N THR A 721 7.51 -3.58 -6.47
CA THR A 721 8.65 -4.34 -5.92
C THR A 721 9.96 -3.56 -6.06
N VAL A 722 10.18 -2.93 -7.22
CA VAL A 722 11.34 -2.07 -7.47
C VAL A 722 11.31 -0.86 -6.54
N PHE A 723 10.15 -0.20 -6.41
CA PHE A 723 9.96 0.93 -5.50
C PHE A 723 10.33 0.57 -4.05
N LEU A 724 9.79 -0.55 -3.53
CA LEU A 724 10.11 -1.02 -2.19
C LEU A 724 11.60 -1.33 -2.02
N LEU A 725 12.19 -2.07 -2.96
CA LEU A 725 13.59 -2.49 -2.88
C LEU A 725 14.53 -1.28 -2.93
N TYR A 726 14.29 -0.36 -3.86
CA TYR A 726 15.07 0.87 -4.00
C TYR A 726 15.05 1.69 -2.71
N HIS A 727 13.86 1.94 -2.14
CA HIS A 727 13.73 2.71 -0.91
C HIS A 727 14.43 2.05 0.28
N LEU A 728 14.34 0.72 0.42
CA LEU A 728 15.05 0.00 1.47
C LEU A 728 16.58 0.07 1.31
N LEU A 729 17.08 0.02 0.08
CA LEU A 729 18.52 0.14 -0.19
C LEU A 729 19.03 1.57 0.02
N GLN A 730 18.25 2.60 -0.33
CA GLN A 730 18.61 3.99 -0.06
C GLN A 730 18.71 4.28 1.45
N LEU A 731 17.75 3.78 2.24
CA LEU A 731 17.74 4.03 3.69
C LEU A 731 18.75 3.16 4.47
N HIS A 732 18.81 1.87 4.15
CA HIS A 732 19.52 0.86 4.95
C HIS A 732 20.72 0.25 4.23
N GLY A 733 21.10 0.74 3.06
CA GLY A 733 22.14 0.14 2.21
C GLY A 733 23.48 -0.07 2.90
N SER A 734 23.87 0.83 3.82
CA SER A 734 25.10 0.69 4.61
C SER A 734 25.06 -0.46 5.64
N ALA A 735 23.88 -0.79 6.15
CA ALA A 735 23.66 -1.89 7.08
C ALA A 735 23.32 -3.22 6.37
N ILE A 736 22.81 -3.15 5.13
CA ILE A 736 22.42 -4.30 4.34
C ILE A 736 23.65 -4.86 3.60
N GLN A 737 24.16 -6.00 4.08
CA GLN A 737 25.08 -6.83 3.28
C GLN A 737 24.29 -7.55 2.17
N LEU A 738 24.07 -6.86 1.05
CA LEU A 738 23.20 -7.34 -0.04
C LEU A 738 23.64 -8.71 -0.61
N PRO A 739 24.92 -8.98 -0.91
CA PRO A 739 25.35 -10.28 -1.43
C PRO A 739 25.08 -11.43 -0.46
N GLU A 740 25.26 -11.20 0.85
CA GLU A 740 24.99 -12.20 1.89
C GLU A 740 23.50 -12.54 1.95
N LYS A 741 22.63 -11.52 2.00
CA LYS A 741 21.18 -11.74 2.02
C LYS A 741 20.67 -12.42 0.76
N LEU A 742 21.23 -12.09 -0.40
CA LEU A 742 20.87 -12.72 -1.68
C LEU A 742 21.39 -14.16 -1.80
N SER A 743 22.44 -14.55 -1.07
CA SER A 743 23.01 -15.91 -1.12
C SER A 743 22.06 -16.99 -0.61
N VAL A 744 21.04 -16.61 0.17
CA VAL A 744 20.01 -17.51 0.73
C VAL A 744 19.20 -18.21 -0.37
N ILE A 745 19.11 -17.61 -1.55
CA ILE A 745 18.43 -18.20 -2.70
C ILE A 745 19.46 -18.58 -3.76
N ASN A 746 19.30 -19.76 -4.35
CA ASN A 746 20.16 -20.23 -5.42
C ASN A 746 20.22 -19.22 -6.57
N GLY A 747 21.42 -18.67 -6.81
CA GLY A 747 21.66 -17.65 -7.83
C GLY A 747 21.01 -16.30 -7.54
N GLY A 748 20.73 -15.96 -6.27
CA GLY A 748 20.05 -14.71 -5.90
C GLY A 748 20.76 -13.46 -6.42
N VAL A 749 22.09 -13.37 -6.29
CA VAL A 749 22.90 -12.25 -6.83
C VAL A 749 22.79 -12.17 -8.35
N HIS A 750 22.88 -13.31 -9.03
CA HIS A 750 22.73 -13.35 -10.50
C HIS A 750 21.32 -12.94 -10.94
N ARG A 751 20.28 -13.46 -10.28
CA ARG A 751 18.88 -13.11 -10.55
C ARG A 751 18.61 -11.62 -10.33
N HIS A 752 19.16 -11.04 -9.27
CA HIS A 752 19.09 -9.61 -8.99
C HIS A 752 19.65 -8.79 -10.16
N ARG A 753 20.90 -9.08 -10.56
CA ARG A 753 21.56 -8.40 -11.68
C ARG A 753 20.78 -8.56 -12.99
N VAL A 754 20.39 -9.78 -13.36
CA VAL A 754 19.64 -10.06 -14.60
C VAL A 754 18.36 -9.25 -14.68
N VAL A 755 17.61 -9.13 -13.58
CA VAL A 755 16.34 -8.39 -13.59
C VAL A 755 16.57 -6.90 -13.68
N LEU A 756 17.53 -6.38 -12.91
CA LEU A 756 17.90 -4.97 -13.01
C LEU A 756 18.37 -4.61 -14.43
N THR A 757 19.19 -5.45 -15.08
CA THR A 757 19.56 -5.27 -16.49
C THR A 757 18.34 -5.28 -17.40
N ARG A 758 17.42 -6.24 -17.26
CA ARG A 758 16.19 -6.29 -18.09
C ARG A 758 15.27 -5.10 -17.91
N LEU A 759 15.25 -4.49 -16.72
CA LEU A 759 14.43 -3.32 -16.42
C LEU A 759 15.13 -2.01 -16.81
N ALA A 760 16.44 -1.91 -16.60
CA ALA A 760 17.24 -0.75 -16.98
C ALA A 760 17.31 -0.61 -18.51
N PHE A 761 17.51 -1.72 -19.22
CA PHE A 761 17.55 -1.80 -20.69
C PHE A 761 16.22 -2.30 -21.27
N SER A 762 15.10 -2.00 -20.62
CA SER A 762 13.80 -2.48 -21.08
C SER A 762 13.43 -1.87 -22.43
N GLU A 763 13.45 -2.69 -23.46
CA GLU A 763 12.94 -2.40 -24.81
C GLU A 763 11.91 -3.48 -25.20
N GLY A 764 10.74 -3.07 -25.68
CA GLY A 764 9.70 -3.97 -26.22
C GLY A 764 8.27 -3.55 -25.87
N PHE A 765 7.33 -3.79 -26.79
CA PHE A 765 5.93 -3.30 -26.77
C PHE A 765 5.19 -3.49 -25.43
N VAL A 766 5.42 -4.60 -24.72
CA VAL A 766 4.73 -4.90 -23.45
C VAL A 766 5.41 -4.25 -22.24
N VAL A 767 6.75 -4.24 -22.20
CA VAL A 767 7.52 -3.65 -21.10
C VAL A 767 7.50 -2.12 -21.19
N ASP A 768 7.54 -1.58 -22.40
CA ASP A 768 7.47 -0.14 -22.71
C ASP A 768 6.14 0.49 -22.38
N LYS A 769 5.06 -0.27 -22.48
CA LYS A 769 3.72 0.25 -22.22
C LYS A 769 3.35 0.32 -20.73
N TYR A 770 3.85 -0.59 -19.90
CA TYR A 770 3.33 -0.79 -18.53
C TYR A 770 4.35 -0.60 -17.40
N ILE A 771 5.65 -0.66 -17.67
CA ILE A 771 6.69 -0.31 -16.68
C ILE A 771 6.90 1.20 -16.69
N SER A 772 6.87 1.83 -15.51
CA SER A 772 7.02 3.29 -15.41
C SER A 772 8.48 3.72 -15.60
N ASP A 773 8.67 4.93 -16.15
CA ASP A 773 10.02 5.50 -16.33
C ASP A 773 10.75 5.67 -14.99
N GLU A 774 10.00 5.94 -13.92
CA GLU A 774 10.51 5.98 -12.54
C GLU A 774 11.08 4.63 -12.11
N THR A 775 10.38 3.53 -12.44
CA THR A 775 10.84 2.16 -12.15
C THR A 775 12.12 1.84 -12.92
N VAL A 776 12.22 2.27 -14.18
CA VAL A 776 13.42 2.12 -15.00
C VAL A 776 14.59 2.90 -14.37
N ALA A 777 14.37 4.17 -14.00
CA ALA A 777 15.39 5.00 -13.37
C ALA A 777 15.90 4.41 -12.04
N MET A 778 14.99 3.96 -11.16
CA MET A 778 15.37 3.27 -9.92
C MET A 778 16.14 1.97 -10.19
N ALA A 779 15.73 1.19 -11.18
CA ALA A 779 16.42 -0.04 -11.56
C ALA A 779 17.83 0.23 -12.09
N THR A 780 18.01 1.27 -12.91
CA THR A 780 19.32 1.70 -13.42
C THR A 780 20.24 2.12 -12.28
N GLN A 781 19.76 2.94 -11.34
CA GLN A 781 20.57 3.36 -10.20
C GLN A 781 20.98 2.18 -9.31
N MET A 782 20.06 1.26 -9.00
CA MET A 782 20.41 0.04 -8.27
C MET A 782 21.40 -0.83 -9.04
N LEU A 783 21.33 -0.86 -10.38
CA LEU A 783 22.24 -1.62 -11.22
C LEU A 783 23.65 -1.04 -11.13
N GLU A 784 23.79 0.28 -11.25
CA GLU A 784 25.06 1.02 -11.14
C GLU A 784 25.75 0.75 -9.80
N GLU A 785 25.00 0.73 -8.70
CA GLU A 785 25.53 0.42 -7.36
C GLU A 785 25.94 -1.07 -7.21
N SER A 786 25.36 -1.97 -8.00
CA SER A 786 25.55 -3.43 -7.88
C SER A 786 26.64 -4.02 -8.80
N VAL A 787 27.15 -3.22 -9.75
CA VAL A 787 28.05 -3.64 -10.83
C VAL A 787 29.36 -2.86 -10.74
N THR A 788 30.48 -3.51 -11.07
CA THR A 788 31.78 -2.83 -11.14
C THR A 788 31.92 -2.02 -12.44
N PRO A 789 32.74 -0.95 -12.50
CA PRO A 789 32.90 -0.15 -13.72
C PRO A 789 33.25 -0.97 -14.96
N ASP A 790 34.11 -1.98 -14.83
CA ASP A 790 34.52 -2.87 -15.93
C ASP A 790 33.34 -3.73 -16.44
N GLU A 791 32.52 -4.26 -15.53
CA GLU A 791 31.32 -5.04 -15.87
C GLU A 791 30.24 -4.13 -16.50
N ALA A 792 30.14 -2.86 -16.08
CA ALA A 792 29.20 -1.89 -16.65
C ALA A 792 29.55 -1.58 -18.11
N ASP A 793 30.83 -1.42 -18.43
CA ASP A 793 31.32 -1.26 -19.81
C ASP A 793 31.04 -2.49 -20.68
N GLU A 794 31.11 -3.70 -20.11
CA GLU A 794 30.72 -4.93 -20.80
C GLU A 794 29.22 -5.00 -21.08
N LEU A 795 28.37 -4.59 -20.12
CA LEU A 795 26.93 -4.52 -20.32
C LEU A 795 26.54 -3.52 -21.43
N LEU A 796 27.17 -2.34 -21.45
CA LEU A 796 26.98 -1.34 -22.51
C LEU A 796 27.38 -1.89 -23.90
N LYS A 797 28.44 -2.69 -23.99
CA LYS A 797 28.83 -3.38 -25.24
C LYS A 797 27.82 -4.44 -25.67
N CYS A 798 27.16 -5.10 -24.72
CA CYS A 798 26.11 -6.09 -25.01
C CYS A 798 24.80 -5.45 -25.48
N PHE A 799 24.54 -4.20 -25.12
CA PHE A 799 23.34 -3.43 -25.51
C PHE A 799 23.70 -2.11 -26.23
N PRO A 800 24.38 -2.17 -27.40
CA PRO A 800 24.94 -0.98 -28.07
C PRO A 800 23.89 -0.06 -28.73
N GLY A 801 22.60 -0.41 -28.68
CA GLY A 801 21.49 0.36 -29.25
C GLY A 801 20.62 1.09 -28.23
N PHE A 802 20.87 0.92 -26.93
CA PHE A 802 20.02 1.50 -25.89
C PHE A 802 20.38 2.98 -25.66
N ASN A 803 19.52 3.89 -26.13
CA ASN A 803 19.68 5.34 -25.94
C ASN A 803 18.87 5.90 -24.76
N GLY A 804 18.31 5.03 -23.90
CA GLY A 804 17.39 5.41 -22.84
C GLY A 804 16.00 5.79 -23.36
N ARG A 805 14.95 5.59 -22.53
CA ARG A 805 13.55 5.89 -22.89
C ARG A 805 13.23 7.36 -23.19
N GLY A 806 14.22 8.26 -23.13
CA GLY A 806 14.07 9.67 -23.43
C GLY A 806 14.50 10.10 -24.83
N ALA A 807 15.35 9.32 -25.54
CA ALA A 807 15.95 9.81 -26.79
C ALA A 807 15.00 9.73 -28.01
N VAL A 808 14.07 8.78 -28.03
CA VAL A 808 13.17 8.56 -29.19
C VAL A 808 12.01 9.58 -29.22
N ARG A 809 11.62 10.14 -28.06
CA ARG A 809 10.56 11.16 -28.00
C ARG A 809 10.97 12.46 -28.68
N ASP A 810 12.25 12.82 -28.65
CA ASP A 810 12.76 14.01 -29.33
C ASP A 810 12.78 13.84 -30.86
N GLU A 811 12.94 12.61 -31.36
CA GLU A 811 12.90 12.32 -32.80
C GLU A 811 11.46 12.32 -33.35
N ASP A 812 10.48 11.82 -32.58
CA ASP A 812 9.06 11.87 -32.95
C ASP A 812 8.47 13.30 -32.86
N GLU A 813 8.88 14.10 -31.87
CA GLU A 813 8.52 15.53 -31.82
C GLU A 813 9.20 16.32 -32.95
N GLN A 814 10.44 16.00 -33.32
CA GLN A 814 11.08 16.61 -34.50
C GLN A 814 10.39 16.19 -35.81
N MET A 815 10.04 14.92 -36.00
CA MET A 815 9.33 14.45 -37.20
C MET A 815 7.93 15.06 -37.35
N SER A 816 7.25 15.34 -36.24
CA SER A 816 5.98 16.07 -36.27
C SER A 816 6.12 17.56 -36.62
N LEU A 817 7.27 18.18 -36.32
CA LEU A 817 7.60 19.55 -36.72
C LEU A 817 8.04 19.68 -38.18
N TRP A 818 8.55 18.61 -38.80
CA TRP A 818 8.93 18.60 -40.23
C TRP A 818 7.75 18.32 -41.19
N LEU A 819 6.61 17.86 -40.67
CA LEU A 819 5.39 17.63 -41.47
C LEU A 819 4.43 18.84 -41.50
N ASP A 820 4.68 19.86 -40.67
CA ASP A 820 3.90 21.10 -40.59
C ASP A 820 4.65 22.35 -41.12
N THR A 821 5.72 22.17 -41.90
CA THR A 821 6.39 23.21 -42.71
C THR A 821 6.50 22.77 -44.15
#